data_AF-A0AAN8IW01-F1
#
_entry.id   AF-A0AAN8IW01-F1
#
_cell.length_a   1.000
_cell.length_b   1.000
_cell.length_c   1.000
_cell.angle_alpha   90.00
_cell.angle_beta   90.00
_cell.angle_gamma   90.00
#
_symmetry.space_group_name_H-M   'P 1'
#
loop_
_entity.id
_entity.type
_entity.pdbx_description
1 polymer ?
#
loop_
_entity_poly.entity_id
_entity_poly.type
_entity_poly.pdbx_seq_one_letter_code
_entity_poly.pdbx_strand_id
1 'polypeptide(L)'
;MMSESERVPLLGDSSDHQPTHNSYTSTDLNHTATRDSYDKFDDQRVFSNSMSDQIKPINLSWQNVNCSVEIPVGKGCCRRGSGATETRYVLRDVNGLVKPGTLLAIMGASGAGKSTLMNVLTCRNVNQYKLSGQIKVNGVVVGRGIRNISAYCQQDELFIHTLTVREHLQFRALLRMDKSISRVGRLRRVEEVIRELGLSSCADTQIGGPRTRGISGGEMKRLSFASEVLTNPPLVFCDEPTSGLDTFMAQNVVQTLKLMASKGRTILCTIHQPSSEVYAMFDQVLLLAKGRTAFLGSAQDSYDFFKGLNYPCPVNFNPADFYVLTLAIVPGKEEACRSKVEAICDAFQQSEHTQRMVQEMDKVNGQNPGEENYSLVQDAFSDESRYTASWFQQFRAVFWRSWVGLLRDVVLFRVRVFQTAVVALILGLIYLQQENDQTAVMNINGCLFLFIINMSFTSMFAVVNTFPIEVNIFLREYGSGLYRVDIYYLSKSLAELPSFILIPFIFISVVYWMVGLYASAEAFLICAGLTILVANIAMSFGYLISTLTKSVDIALAIAPPILIPFMLFGGFFLNAGTIPVYFVWLEYISWFKYANELLSINQWKHVTHIDCKINGTIIPNNVTIPGVPCFQNGYDVLNSLDFDEDNFVLDISMLFGLLVGFRLIAFILLFIRARRSSA
;
A
#
# COMPACT_ATOMS: atom_id res chain seq x y z
N MET A 1 30.25 41.32 -40.20
CA MET A 1 29.19 40.81 -39.31
C MET A 1 29.89 40.28 -38.06
N MET A 2 30.33 41.16 -37.16
CA MET A 2 29.57 41.70 -36.00
C MET A 2 29.22 40.61 -34.99
N SER A 3 29.50 40.68 -33.69
CA SER A 3 30.46 41.41 -32.83
C SER A 3 30.13 40.95 -31.40
N GLU A 4 31.16 40.75 -30.57
CA GLU A 4 31.31 41.10 -29.12
C GLU A 4 30.20 40.70 -28.11
N SER A 5 30.49 39.95 -27.02
CA SER A 5 31.07 40.42 -25.74
C SER A 5 30.32 41.66 -25.18
N GLU A 6 29.76 41.69 -23.97
CA GLU A 6 30.42 41.72 -22.66
C GLU A 6 29.39 41.83 -21.50
N ARG A 7 29.80 41.29 -20.35
CA ARG A 7 29.74 41.83 -18.96
C ARG A 7 28.44 42.36 -18.31
N VAL A 8 28.18 41.71 -17.16
CA VAL A 8 27.81 42.22 -15.82
C VAL A 8 28.11 43.72 -15.56
N PRO A 9 27.30 44.37 -14.69
CA PRO A 9 27.90 45.01 -13.52
C PRO A 9 27.17 44.72 -12.20
N LEU A 10 27.99 44.52 -11.16
CA LEU A 10 27.72 44.77 -9.74
C LEU A 10 27.84 46.28 -9.46
N LEU A 11 27.08 46.77 -8.48
CA LEU A 11 27.34 47.88 -7.52
C LEU A 11 26.04 48.02 -6.70
N GLY A 12 26.02 47.84 -5.38
CA GLY A 12 26.51 48.79 -4.36
C GLY A 12 25.39 49.80 -4.06
N ASP A 13 25.06 50.24 -2.85
CA ASP A 13 25.55 50.04 -1.50
C ASP A 13 24.54 50.75 -0.56
N SER A 14 24.53 50.38 0.72
CA SER A 14 24.18 51.24 1.88
C SER A 14 22.78 51.89 2.07
N SER A 15 22.29 51.73 3.30
CA SER A 15 21.85 52.78 4.24
C SER A 15 20.43 52.66 4.85
N ASP A 16 20.46 52.82 6.17
CA ASP A 16 19.42 52.88 7.18
C ASP A 16 18.13 53.64 6.81
N HIS A 17 16.99 53.09 7.26
CA HIS A 17 15.99 53.85 8.03
C HIS A 17 14.86 52.95 8.55
N GLN A 18 14.81 52.74 9.87
CA GLN A 18 13.54 52.71 10.62
C GLN A 18 12.95 54.15 10.60
N PRO A 19 11.61 54.37 10.67
CA PRO A 19 10.85 53.98 11.87
C PRO A 19 9.31 53.79 11.74
N THR A 20 8.74 53.51 12.92
CA THR A 20 7.38 53.86 13.41
C THR A 20 6.15 53.00 13.10
N HIS A 21 5.68 52.34 14.17
CA HIS A 21 4.31 52.32 14.71
C HIS A 21 3.22 53.03 13.90
N ASN A 22 2.12 52.31 13.65
CA ASN A 22 0.78 52.89 13.78
C ASN A 22 -0.24 51.85 14.22
N SER A 23 -0.78 52.13 15.40
CA SER A 23 -2.00 51.60 16.01
C SER A 23 -3.24 52.11 15.31
N TYR A 24 -4.22 51.26 14.97
CA TYR A 24 -5.64 51.65 14.90
C TYR A 24 -6.56 50.46 15.24
N THR A 25 -7.10 50.54 16.44
CA THR A 25 -8.50 50.28 16.85
C THR A 25 -9.42 49.53 15.87
N SER A 26 -9.83 48.33 16.26
CA SER A 26 -10.98 47.60 15.72
C SER A 26 -12.28 48.12 16.32
N THR A 27 -13.16 48.64 15.48
CA THR A 27 -14.58 48.89 15.77
C THR A 27 -15.40 47.62 15.56
N ASP A 28 -16.29 47.37 16.51
CA ASP A 28 -17.32 46.33 16.50
C ASP A 28 -18.21 46.40 15.26
N LEU A 29 -18.56 45.23 14.72
CA LEU A 29 -19.86 45.00 14.07
C LEU A 29 -20.25 43.52 14.26
N ASN A 30 -21.20 43.33 15.16
CA ASN A 30 -21.97 42.10 15.36
C ASN A 30 -22.69 41.69 14.08
N HIS A 31 -22.53 40.44 13.65
CA HIS A 31 -23.65 39.66 13.11
C HIS A 31 -23.54 38.20 13.56
N THR A 32 -24.52 37.85 14.39
CA THR A 32 -24.95 36.54 14.83
C THR A 32 -25.24 35.56 13.68
N ALA A 33 -24.77 34.31 13.78
CA ALA A 33 -25.64 33.14 13.95
C ALA A 33 -24.90 31.79 13.79
N THR A 34 -25.06 30.96 14.82
CA THR A 34 -25.10 29.47 14.82
C THR A 34 -23.82 28.68 14.50
N ARG A 35 -23.02 28.36 15.54
CA ARG A 35 -22.24 27.10 15.62
C ARG A 35 -21.67 26.80 17.01
N ASP A 36 -22.49 26.89 18.06
CA ASP A 36 -22.11 26.40 19.39
C ASP A 36 -23.01 25.25 19.83
N SER A 37 -22.47 24.03 19.77
CA SER A 37 -23.00 22.87 20.50
C SER A 37 -21.97 21.72 20.48
N TYR A 38 -20.74 22.00 20.94
CA TYR A 38 -19.78 20.95 21.30
C TYR A 38 -18.93 21.23 22.54
N ASP A 39 -19.22 22.29 23.31
CA ASP A 39 -18.50 22.58 24.55
C ASP A 39 -19.47 22.78 25.71
N LYS A 40 -19.76 21.68 26.40
CA LYS A 40 -20.09 21.59 27.84
C LYS A 40 -20.47 20.15 28.18
N PHE A 41 -19.48 19.34 28.52
CA PHE A 41 -19.68 18.26 29.47
C PHE A 41 -18.61 18.40 30.55
N ASP A 42 -19.08 18.93 31.66
CA ASP A 42 -18.41 19.03 32.94
C ASP A 42 -18.44 17.64 33.57
N ASP A 43 -17.33 16.90 33.47
CA ASP A 43 -17.14 15.59 34.10
C ASP A 43 -15.72 15.53 34.70
N GLN A 44 -15.46 16.46 35.61
CA GLN A 44 -14.17 16.65 36.30
C GLN A 44 -13.97 15.73 37.52
N ARG A 45 -14.76 14.67 37.72
CA ARG A 45 -14.60 13.78 38.90
C ARG A 45 -14.64 12.27 38.67
N VAL A 46 -14.63 11.79 37.43
CA VAL A 46 -14.44 10.36 37.14
C VAL A 46 -13.46 10.22 35.97
N PHE A 47 -12.31 9.58 36.22
CA PHE A 47 -11.14 9.43 35.32
C PHE A 47 -10.14 10.62 35.26
N SER A 48 -9.62 11.01 36.42
CA SER A 48 -8.32 11.68 36.54
C SER A 48 -7.11 10.76 36.32
N ASN A 49 -7.32 9.50 35.91
CA ASN A 49 -6.28 8.68 35.31
C ASN A 49 -6.35 8.90 33.79
N SER A 50 -5.71 9.97 33.31
CA SER A 50 -5.28 9.96 31.92
C SER A 50 -4.49 8.68 31.71
N MET A 51 -4.73 7.99 30.60
CA MET A 51 -3.90 6.88 30.08
C MET A 51 -2.48 7.36 29.69
N SER A 52 -1.93 8.35 30.41
CA SER A 52 -0.52 8.52 30.66
C SER A 52 -0.05 7.44 31.63
N ASP A 53 -0.30 6.17 31.30
CA ASP A 53 0.39 5.07 31.96
C ASP A 53 1.89 5.38 31.84
N GLN A 54 2.57 5.44 32.99
CA GLN A 54 4.02 5.55 33.03
C GLN A 54 4.58 4.47 32.10
N ILE A 55 5.31 4.90 31.07
CA ILE A 55 5.91 3.98 30.10
C ILE A 55 6.83 3.06 30.88
N LYS A 56 6.55 1.76 30.82
CA LYS A 56 7.35 0.76 31.52
C LYS A 56 8.77 0.80 30.95
N PRO A 57 9.80 1.09 31.76
CA PRO A 57 11.17 1.21 31.27
C PRO A 57 11.68 -0.15 30.78
N ILE A 58 12.22 -0.18 29.56
CA ILE A 58 12.75 -1.39 28.94
C ILE A 58 14.23 -1.24 28.61
N ASN A 59 15.03 -2.18 29.11
CA ASN A 59 16.38 -2.43 28.67
C ASN A 59 16.37 -3.50 27.58
N LEU A 60 16.91 -3.18 26.40
CA LEU A 60 17.12 -4.15 25.33
C LEU A 60 18.59 -4.54 25.29
N SER A 61 18.87 -5.84 25.39
CA SER A 61 20.24 -6.36 25.26
C SER A 61 20.30 -7.51 24.29
N TRP A 62 21.41 -7.62 23.57
CA TRP A 62 21.70 -8.75 22.69
C TRP A 62 23.14 -9.20 22.87
N GLN A 63 23.31 -10.52 22.91
CA GLN A 63 24.58 -11.17 23.23
C GLN A 63 24.90 -12.26 22.19
N ASN A 64 26.13 -12.23 21.67
CA ASN A 64 26.69 -13.19 20.72
C ASN A 64 25.76 -13.44 19.52
N VAL A 65 25.17 -12.36 18.98
CA VAL A 65 24.26 -12.45 17.85
C VAL A 65 25.04 -12.74 16.58
N ASN A 66 24.82 -13.94 16.04
CA ASN A 66 25.34 -14.35 14.74
C ASN A 66 24.18 -14.56 13.76
N CYS A 67 24.40 -14.12 12.52
CA CYS A 67 23.45 -14.30 11.43
C CYS A 67 24.21 -14.77 10.20
N SER A 68 23.84 -15.94 9.66
CA SER A 68 24.46 -16.51 8.48
C SER A 68 23.45 -16.97 7.44
N VAL A 69 23.89 -16.94 6.17
CA VAL A 69 23.14 -17.41 5.01
C VAL A 69 23.92 -18.58 4.39
N GLU A 70 23.21 -19.63 4.00
CA GLU A 70 23.78 -20.73 3.23
C GLU A 70 23.69 -20.41 1.74
N ILE A 71 24.85 -20.32 1.09
CA ILE A 71 24.95 -20.07 -0.34
C ILE A 71 25.27 -21.39 -1.02
N PRO A 72 24.43 -21.84 -1.98
CA PRO A 72 24.77 -23.01 -2.78
C PRO A 72 25.99 -22.70 -3.65
N VAL A 73 27.07 -23.46 -3.49
CA VAL A 73 28.26 -23.32 -4.34
C VAL A 73 27.94 -24.00 -5.67
N GLY A 74 27.86 -23.21 -6.74
CA GLY A 74 27.44 -23.68 -8.06
C GLY A 74 28.32 -24.80 -8.60
N LYS A 75 27.71 -25.92 -8.98
CA LYS A 75 28.23 -26.83 -10.01
C LYS A 75 27.47 -26.55 -11.30
N GLY A 76 28.18 -26.55 -12.43
CA GLY A 76 27.61 -26.40 -13.77
C GLY A 76 26.42 -27.34 -14.03
N CYS A 77 25.57 -26.91 -14.96
CA CYS A 77 24.19 -27.31 -15.30
C CYS A 77 23.79 -28.81 -15.29
N CYS A 78 24.68 -29.79 -15.07
CA CYS A 78 24.43 -31.19 -15.42
C CYS A 78 24.73 -32.26 -14.34
N ARG A 79 24.83 -31.94 -13.04
CA ARG A 79 24.95 -33.01 -12.00
C ARG A 79 24.03 -32.81 -10.81
N ARG A 80 22.99 -33.65 -10.72
CA ARG A 80 22.16 -33.89 -9.52
C ARG A 80 22.99 -34.66 -8.49
N GLY A 81 23.66 -33.92 -7.60
CA GLY A 81 24.22 -34.42 -6.35
C GLY A 81 24.20 -33.28 -5.34
N SER A 82 23.94 -33.58 -4.06
CA SER A 82 23.89 -32.59 -2.97
C SER A 82 25.11 -31.64 -3.04
N GLY A 83 24.88 -30.39 -3.45
CA GLY A 83 25.93 -29.38 -3.59
C GLY A 83 26.46 -28.98 -2.22
N ALA A 84 27.77 -28.74 -2.11
CA ALA A 84 28.34 -28.13 -0.92
C ALA A 84 27.77 -26.71 -0.77
N THR A 85 27.26 -26.39 0.41
CA THR A 85 26.77 -25.05 0.77
C THR A 85 27.83 -24.33 1.58
N GLU A 86 28.20 -23.12 1.16
CA GLU A 86 29.11 -22.26 1.92
C GLU A 86 28.31 -21.38 2.88
N THR A 87 28.72 -21.32 4.15
CA THR A 87 28.06 -20.47 5.16
C THR A 87 28.70 -19.09 5.14
N ARG A 88 27.94 -18.08 4.70
CA ARG A 88 28.37 -16.68 4.73
C ARG A 88 27.72 -15.98 5.90
N TYR A 89 28.55 -15.52 6.85
CA TYR A 89 28.09 -14.69 7.95
C TYR A 89 27.81 -13.26 7.50
N VAL A 90 26.63 -12.77 7.86
CA VAL A 90 26.17 -11.39 7.69
C VAL A 90 26.39 -10.58 8.97
N LEU A 91 26.19 -11.20 10.14
CA LEU A 91 26.52 -10.65 11.46
C LEU A 91 27.40 -11.66 12.21
N ARG A 92 28.40 -11.16 12.95
CA ARG A 92 29.37 -11.95 13.72
C ARG A 92 29.54 -11.36 15.12
N ASP A 93 29.17 -12.14 16.13
CA ASP A 93 29.33 -11.87 17.57
C ASP A 93 28.96 -10.43 17.95
N VAL A 94 27.81 -9.97 17.46
CA VAL A 94 27.34 -8.61 17.73
C VAL A 94 26.75 -8.58 19.14
N ASN A 95 27.24 -7.63 19.94
CA ASN A 95 26.81 -7.38 21.32
C ASN A 95 26.35 -5.92 21.46
N GLY A 96 25.35 -5.68 22.32
CA GLY A 96 24.91 -4.31 22.62
C GLY A 96 23.78 -4.23 23.63
N LEU A 97 23.72 -3.10 24.34
CA LEU A 97 22.77 -2.78 25.39
C LEU A 97 22.20 -1.38 25.16
N VAL A 98 20.88 -1.23 25.25
CA VAL A 98 20.17 0.05 25.16
C VAL A 98 19.30 0.22 26.39
N LYS A 99 19.46 1.37 27.05
CA LYS A 99 18.78 1.70 28.31
C LYS A 99 17.45 2.42 28.06
N PRO A 100 16.50 2.35 29.01
CA PRO A 100 15.27 3.13 28.94
C PRO A 100 15.56 4.62 28.83
N GLY A 101 14.75 5.31 28.04
CA GLY A 101 14.85 6.74 27.84
C GLY A 101 15.99 7.19 26.92
N THR A 102 16.67 6.26 26.23
CA THR A 102 17.78 6.58 25.33
C THR A 102 17.41 6.42 23.86
N LEU A 103 18.01 7.27 23.03
CA LEU A 103 17.95 7.20 21.57
C LEU A 103 19.29 6.71 21.01
N LEU A 104 19.31 5.47 20.49
CA LEU A 104 20.47 4.84 19.86
C LEU A 104 20.42 4.98 18.33
N ALA A 105 21.48 5.51 17.73
CA ALA A 105 21.71 5.46 16.29
C ALA A 105 22.59 4.29 15.87
N ILE A 106 22.11 3.47 14.94
CA ILE A 106 22.87 2.41 14.28
C ILE A 106 23.41 2.97 12.95
N MET A 107 24.73 3.08 12.85
CA MET A 107 25.44 3.67 11.72
C MET A 107 26.50 2.72 11.17
N GLY A 108 26.93 2.95 9.93
CA GLY A 108 27.89 2.10 9.23
C GLY A 108 27.73 2.17 7.72
N ALA A 109 28.74 1.71 6.99
CA ALA A 109 28.73 1.71 5.53
C ALA A 109 27.58 0.86 4.94
N SER A 110 27.30 1.05 3.65
CA SER A 110 26.37 0.17 2.94
C SER A 110 26.86 -1.29 3.01
N GLY A 111 25.93 -2.22 3.27
CA GLY A 111 26.27 -3.64 3.47
C GLY A 111 26.96 -3.98 4.81
N ALA A 112 27.06 -3.04 5.76
CA ALA A 112 27.65 -3.32 7.08
C ALA A 112 26.80 -4.22 8.01
N GLY A 113 25.53 -4.48 7.66
CA GLY A 113 24.61 -5.31 8.44
C GLY A 113 23.58 -4.56 9.28
N LYS A 114 23.42 -3.24 9.11
CA LYS A 114 22.48 -2.40 9.87
C LYS A 114 21.03 -2.92 9.85
N SER A 115 20.43 -3.02 8.67
CA SER A 115 19.06 -3.52 8.50
C SER A 115 18.94 -5.00 8.87
N THR A 116 20.01 -5.80 8.71
CA THR A 116 20.03 -7.20 9.16
C THR A 116 19.97 -7.27 10.68
N LEU A 117 20.78 -6.49 11.41
CA LEU A 117 20.71 -6.41 12.87
C LEU A 117 19.32 -5.97 13.30
N MET A 118 18.74 -4.99 12.62
CA MET A 118 17.41 -4.50 12.93
C MET A 118 16.33 -5.60 12.78
N ASN A 119 16.39 -6.36 11.69
CA ASN A 119 15.51 -7.51 11.44
C ASN A 119 15.70 -8.63 12.48
N VAL A 120 16.94 -8.90 12.89
CA VAL A 120 17.23 -9.91 13.92
C VAL A 120 16.68 -9.48 15.29
N LEU A 121 16.92 -8.23 15.70
CA LEU A 121 16.43 -7.70 16.98
C LEU A 121 14.89 -7.72 17.05
N THR A 122 14.21 -7.40 15.95
CA THR A 122 12.74 -7.40 15.86
C THR A 122 12.15 -8.78 15.56
N CYS A 123 13.00 -9.79 15.37
CA CYS A 123 12.64 -11.12 14.88
C CYS A 123 11.82 -11.09 13.58
N ARG A 124 12.02 -10.10 12.69
CA ARG A 124 11.32 -9.93 11.40
C ARG A 124 12.17 -10.43 10.23
N ASN A 125 11.55 -11.05 9.23
CA ASN A 125 12.23 -11.55 8.02
C ASN A 125 13.45 -12.47 8.31
N VAL A 126 13.37 -13.24 9.41
CA VAL A 126 14.48 -14.07 9.89
C VAL A 126 14.55 -15.47 9.26
N ASN A 127 13.50 -15.89 8.55
CA ASN A 127 13.36 -17.28 8.06
C ASN A 127 14.43 -17.69 7.02
N GLN A 128 15.04 -16.71 6.37
CA GLN A 128 16.14 -16.93 5.41
C GLN A 128 17.52 -17.02 6.06
N TYR A 129 17.62 -16.84 7.37
CA TYR A 129 18.88 -16.78 8.11
C TYR A 129 18.98 -17.90 9.15
N LYS A 130 20.19 -18.42 9.37
CA LYS A 130 20.53 -19.18 10.57
C LYS A 130 20.98 -18.20 11.65
N LEU A 131 20.25 -18.18 12.77
CA LEU A 131 20.48 -17.25 13.88
C LEU A 131 21.04 -18.01 15.09
N SER A 132 22.02 -17.41 15.76
CA SER A 132 22.46 -17.81 17.10
C SER A 132 22.64 -16.57 17.98
N GLY A 133 22.75 -16.78 19.29
CA GLY A 133 22.83 -15.72 20.29
C GLY A 133 21.53 -15.53 21.05
N GLN A 134 21.49 -14.55 21.95
CA GLN A 134 20.35 -14.28 22.81
C GLN A 134 19.94 -12.81 22.71
N ILE A 135 18.63 -12.56 22.59
CA ILE A 135 18.03 -11.24 22.68
C ILE A 135 17.17 -11.21 23.93
N LYS A 136 17.48 -10.30 24.84
CA LYS A 136 16.84 -10.18 26.15
C LYS A 136 16.22 -8.80 26.35
N VAL A 137 15.05 -8.78 26.96
CA VAL A 137 14.36 -7.58 27.44
C VAL A 137 14.28 -7.66 28.95
N ASN A 138 14.83 -6.67 29.64
CA ASN A 138 14.92 -6.66 31.11
C ASN A 138 15.45 -7.99 31.69
N GLY A 139 16.47 -8.58 31.05
CA GLY A 139 17.10 -9.83 31.46
C GLY A 139 16.43 -11.12 30.96
N VAL A 140 15.22 -11.05 30.40
CA VAL A 140 14.44 -12.22 29.96
C VAL A 140 14.52 -12.41 28.44
N VAL A 141 14.68 -13.65 27.97
CA VAL A 141 14.74 -13.97 26.53
C VAL A 141 13.35 -13.89 25.89
N VAL A 142 13.15 -13.04 24.88
CA VAL A 142 11.80 -12.72 24.36
C VAL A 142 11.50 -13.31 22.98
N GLY A 143 12.50 -13.77 22.22
CA GLY A 143 12.28 -14.40 20.91
C GLY A 143 11.28 -13.61 20.03
N ARG A 144 10.28 -14.28 19.45
CA ARG A 144 9.24 -13.63 18.62
C ARG A 144 8.26 -12.74 19.40
N GLY A 145 8.16 -12.88 20.72
CA GLY A 145 7.29 -12.07 21.58
C GLY A 145 7.66 -10.59 21.59
N ILE A 146 8.88 -10.23 21.15
CA ILE A 146 9.34 -8.84 21.11
C ILE A 146 8.45 -7.96 20.23
N ARG A 147 7.76 -8.55 19.25
CA ARG A 147 6.82 -7.86 18.36
C ARG A 147 5.60 -7.30 19.07
N ASN A 148 5.20 -7.89 20.20
CA ASN A 148 4.02 -7.47 20.96
C ASN A 148 4.31 -6.26 21.86
N ILE A 149 5.58 -6.09 22.25
CA ILE A 149 6.04 -5.01 23.14
C ILE A 149 6.80 -3.90 22.39
N SER A 150 6.93 -4.01 21.06
CA SER A 150 7.69 -3.04 20.25
C SER A 150 6.94 -2.53 19.02
N ALA A 151 7.23 -1.29 18.65
CA ALA A 151 6.84 -0.68 17.39
C ALA A 151 7.97 -0.77 16.36
N TYR A 152 7.60 -0.96 15.08
CA TYR A 152 8.56 -0.97 13.97
C TYR A 152 8.13 -0.02 12.86
N CYS A 153 8.81 1.11 12.75
CA CYS A 153 8.63 2.10 11.71
C CYS A 153 9.54 1.74 10.53
N GLN A 154 8.95 1.28 9.42
CA GLN A 154 9.69 0.93 8.20
C GLN A 154 10.16 2.18 7.45
N GLN A 155 11.17 2.01 6.61
CA GLN A 155 11.72 3.05 5.74
C GLN A 155 10.66 3.67 4.82
N ASP A 156 9.99 2.85 4.00
CA ASP A 156 8.97 3.32 3.06
C ASP A 156 7.69 3.71 3.81
N GLU A 157 7.05 4.81 3.41
CA GLU A 157 5.72 5.17 3.85
C GLU A 157 4.66 4.76 2.84
N LEU A 158 3.81 3.79 3.23
CA LEU A 158 2.69 3.35 2.41
C LEU A 158 1.40 3.80 3.09
N PHE A 159 0.81 4.88 2.58
CA PHE A 159 -0.44 5.47 3.06
C PHE A 159 -1.51 5.49 1.97
N ILE A 160 -2.77 5.49 2.41
CA ILE A 160 -3.89 5.80 1.53
C ILE A 160 -4.00 7.32 1.42
N HIS A 161 -3.72 7.83 0.23
CA HIS A 161 -3.56 9.26 -0.04
C HIS A 161 -4.83 10.10 0.17
N THR A 162 -6.02 9.49 0.10
CA THR A 162 -7.33 10.16 0.18
C THR A 162 -7.83 10.41 1.61
N LEU A 163 -7.18 9.82 2.61
CA LEU A 163 -7.50 10.02 4.02
C LEU A 163 -6.78 11.24 4.58
N THR A 164 -7.36 11.85 5.62
CA THR A 164 -6.65 12.84 6.44
C THR A 164 -5.73 12.16 7.46
N VAL A 165 -4.78 12.94 8.01
CA VAL A 165 -3.90 12.50 9.10
C VAL A 165 -4.71 11.93 10.28
N ARG A 166 -5.74 12.66 10.71
CA ARG A 166 -6.63 12.26 11.81
C ARG A 166 -7.39 10.98 11.49
N GLU A 167 -7.96 10.87 10.28
CA GLU A 167 -8.69 9.66 9.87
C GLU A 167 -7.80 8.42 9.78
N HIS A 168 -6.56 8.59 9.31
CA HIS A 168 -5.61 7.49 9.28
C HIS A 168 -5.32 6.97 10.69
N LEU A 169 -5.09 7.88 11.64
CA LEU A 169 -4.85 7.51 13.04
C LEU A 169 -6.09 6.92 13.70
N GLN A 170 -7.28 7.43 13.41
CA GLN A 170 -8.53 6.83 13.88
C GLN A 170 -8.72 5.41 13.33
N PHE A 171 -8.44 5.19 12.05
CA PHE A 171 -8.50 3.86 11.43
C PHE A 171 -7.51 2.90 12.11
N ARG A 172 -6.26 3.32 12.33
CA ARG A 172 -5.25 2.53 13.04
C ARG A 172 -5.67 2.24 14.48
N ALA A 173 -6.18 3.24 15.21
CA ALA A 173 -6.62 3.11 16.60
C ALA A 173 -7.81 2.13 16.75
N LEU A 174 -8.74 2.12 15.79
CA LEU A 174 -9.88 1.20 15.80
C LEU A 174 -9.45 -0.28 15.63
N LEU A 175 -8.32 -0.54 14.99
CA LEU A 175 -7.88 -1.89 14.64
C LEU A 175 -6.73 -2.42 15.49
N ARG A 176 -5.92 -1.54 16.07
CA ARG A 176 -4.71 -1.91 16.79
C ARG A 176 -4.86 -1.84 18.30
N MET A 177 -5.62 -0.87 18.82
CA MET A 177 -5.79 -0.69 20.26
C MET A 177 -6.69 -1.76 20.89
N ASP A 178 -6.42 -2.05 22.16
CA ASP A 178 -7.11 -3.07 22.95
C ASP A 178 -8.65 -2.90 22.96
N LYS A 179 -9.37 -4.03 22.93
CA LYS A 179 -10.85 -4.08 22.92
C LYS A 179 -11.48 -3.45 24.16
N SER A 180 -10.80 -3.47 25.31
CA SER A 180 -11.22 -2.86 26.57
C SER A 180 -11.33 -1.34 26.49
N ILE A 181 -10.58 -0.70 25.59
CA ILE A 181 -10.57 0.76 25.44
C ILE A 181 -11.79 1.19 24.63
N SER A 182 -12.64 2.01 25.26
CA SER A 182 -13.85 2.56 24.65
C SER A 182 -13.53 3.38 23.40
N ARG A 183 -14.50 3.51 22.48
CA ARG A 183 -14.33 4.33 21.26
C ARG A 183 -13.90 5.76 21.59
N VAL A 184 -14.47 6.36 22.64
CA VAL A 184 -14.12 7.72 23.09
C VAL A 184 -12.68 7.77 23.58
N GLY A 185 -12.24 6.78 24.36
CA GLY A 185 -10.85 6.66 24.81
C GLY A 185 -9.86 6.54 23.64
N ARG A 186 -10.21 5.76 22.61
CA ARG A 186 -9.39 5.63 21.38
C ARG A 186 -9.26 6.95 20.63
N LEU A 187 -10.36 7.69 20.46
CA LEU A 187 -10.34 9.00 19.79
C LEU A 187 -9.54 10.03 20.61
N ARG A 188 -9.68 10.03 21.94
CA ARG A 188 -8.86 10.87 22.81
C ARG A 188 -7.37 10.57 22.64
N ARG A 189 -6.99 9.28 22.61
CA ARG A 189 -5.61 8.86 22.37
C ARG A 189 -5.06 9.34 21.02
N VAL A 190 -5.88 9.33 19.97
CA VAL A 190 -5.51 9.88 18.66
C VAL A 190 -5.16 11.37 18.78
N GLU A 191 -5.98 12.15 19.48
CA GLU A 191 -5.72 13.60 19.68
C GLU A 191 -4.47 13.88 20.52
N GLU A 192 -4.18 13.03 21.50
CA GLU A 192 -2.94 13.12 22.28
C GLU A 192 -1.72 12.88 21.40
N VAL A 193 -1.75 11.84 20.56
CA VAL A 193 -0.64 11.48 19.67
C VAL A 193 -0.43 12.54 18.59
N ILE A 194 -1.51 13.12 18.03
CA ILE A 194 -1.42 14.24 17.08
C ILE A 194 -0.67 15.43 17.70
N ARG A 195 -1.00 15.77 18.96
CA ARG A 195 -0.33 16.85 19.70
C ARG A 195 1.12 16.48 20.05
N GLU A 196 1.37 15.27 20.53
CA GLU A 196 2.70 14.78 20.92
C GLU A 196 3.70 14.81 19.77
N LEU A 197 3.25 14.56 18.54
CA LEU A 197 4.12 14.49 17.36
C LEU A 197 4.04 15.74 16.48
N GLY A 198 3.44 16.83 16.98
CA GLY A 198 3.39 18.11 16.25
C GLY A 198 2.67 18.00 14.90
N LEU A 199 1.58 17.24 14.84
CA LEU A 199 0.74 17.05 13.64
C LEU A 199 -0.55 17.88 13.67
N SER A 200 -0.75 18.73 14.68
CA SER A 200 -1.99 19.50 14.88
C SER A 200 -2.32 20.40 13.68
N SER A 201 -1.32 21.03 13.05
CA SER A 201 -1.50 21.92 11.90
C SER A 201 -2.00 21.21 10.65
N CYS A 202 -1.71 19.91 10.51
CA CYS A 202 -2.06 19.09 9.36
C CYS A 202 -3.03 17.95 9.68
N ALA A 203 -3.62 17.94 10.88
CA ALA A 203 -4.49 16.87 11.36
C ALA A 203 -5.67 16.57 10.41
N ASP A 204 -6.27 17.61 9.84
CA ASP A 204 -7.42 17.51 8.93
C ASP A 204 -7.04 17.68 7.46
N THR A 205 -5.73 17.71 7.16
CA THR A 205 -5.18 17.75 5.80
C THR A 205 -5.11 16.34 5.23
N GLN A 206 -5.44 16.17 3.95
CA GLN A 206 -5.25 14.91 3.24
C GLN A 206 -3.77 14.55 3.17
N ILE A 207 -3.44 13.27 3.36
CA ILE A 207 -2.06 12.79 3.30
C ILE A 207 -1.46 13.11 1.92
N GLY A 208 -2.26 12.98 0.87
CA GLY A 208 -1.83 13.24 -0.51
C GLY A 208 -0.86 12.17 -1.01
N GLY A 209 -0.57 12.21 -2.31
CA GLY A 209 0.24 11.22 -3.00
C GLY A 209 0.94 11.81 -4.22
N PRO A 210 1.49 10.98 -5.12
CA PRO A 210 2.25 11.47 -6.27
C PRO A 210 1.46 12.41 -7.20
N ARG A 211 0.12 12.28 -7.22
CA ARG A 211 -0.78 13.05 -8.09
C ARG A 211 -1.54 14.16 -7.38
N THR A 212 -1.58 14.14 -6.05
CA THR A 212 -2.37 15.06 -5.22
C THR A 212 -1.50 15.66 -4.12
N ARG A 213 -1.44 16.98 -4.06
CA ARG A 213 -0.73 17.68 -2.99
C ARG A 213 -1.34 17.30 -1.64
N GLY A 214 -0.48 16.96 -0.68
CA GLY A 214 -0.88 16.68 0.70
C GLY A 214 0.14 17.21 1.70
N ILE A 215 0.40 16.43 2.75
CA ILE A 215 1.34 16.78 3.82
C ILE A 215 2.79 16.71 3.34
N SER A 216 3.69 17.42 4.03
CA SER A 216 5.13 17.39 3.74
C SER A 216 5.76 16.02 4.07
N GLY A 217 6.94 15.73 3.50
CA GLY A 217 7.66 14.49 3.78
C GLY A 217 8.02 14.31 5.27
N GLY A 218 8.39 15.39 5.95
CA GLY A 218 8.66 15.37 7.39
C GLY A 218 7.40 15.10 8.23
N GLU A 219 6.25 15.67 7.86
CA GLU A 219 4.96 15.35 8.48
C GLU A 219 4.54 13.89 8.21
N MET A 220 4.82 13.38 7.00
CA MET A 220 4.54 12.00 6.63
C MET A 220 5.35 11.00 7.47
N LYS A 221 6.64 11.28 7.73
CA LYS A 221 7.46 10.50 8.68
C LYS A 221 6.88 10.53 10.09
N ARG A 222 6.49 11.71 10.59
CA ARG A 222 5.86 11.84 11.91
C ARG A 222 4.52 11.11 12.01
N LEU A 223 3.71 11.09 10.94
CA LEU A 223 2.49 10.28 10.85
C LEU A 223 2.78 8.76 10.88
N SER A 224 3.89 8.32 10.28
CA SER A 224 4.34 6.93 10.37
C SER A 224 4.63 6.55 11.83
N PHE A 225 5.35 7.40 12.57
CA PHE A 225 5.59 7.19 14.01
C PHE A 225 4.28 7.23 14.81
N ALA A 226 3.40 8.19 14.51
CA ALA A 226 2.10 8.33 15.16
C ALA A 226 1.28 7.03 15.07
N SER A 227 1.27 6.41 13.90
CA SER A 227 0.54 5.17 13.63
C SER A 227 1.02 3.97 14.46
N GLU A 228 2.30 3.97 14.82
CA GLU A 228 2.93 2.91 15.61
C GLU A 228 2.84 3.18 17.13
N VAL A 229 2.75 4.45 17.55
CA VAL A 229 2.77 4.86 18.97
C VAL A 229 1.37 4.90 19.63
N LEU A 230 0.31 4.66 18.86
CA LEU A 230 -1.07 4.61 19.37
C LEU A 230 -1.25 3.62 20.53
N THR A 231 -0.54 2.48 20.51
CA THR A 231 -0.57 1.46 21.58
C THR A 231 0.42 1.74 22.72
N ASN A 232 1.02 2.94 22.75
CA ASN A 232 2.04 3.36 23.72
C ASN A 232 3.18 2.33 23.93
N PRO A 233 3.83 1.85 22.86
CA PRO A 233 4.88 0.84 22.97
C PRO A 233 6.11 1.40 23.72
N PRO A 234 6.67 0.65 24.69
CA PRO A 234 7.87 1.05 25.42
C PRO A 234 9.17 0.97 24.58
N LEU A 235 9.19 0.10 23.56
CA LEU A 235 10.31 -0.09 22.65
C LEU A 235 9.93 0.31 21.23
N VAL A 236 10.74 1.16 20.58
CA VAL A 236 10.48 1.64 19.22
C VAL A 236 11.71 1.46 18.35
N PHE A 237 11.49 0.92 17.16
CA PHE A 237 12.51 0.68 16.15
C PHE A 237 12.18 1.49 14.90
N CYS A 238 13.12 2.29 14.40
CA CYS A 238 12.93 3.13 13.22
C CYS A 238 13.99 2.84 12.15
N ASP A 239 13.56 2.40 10.97
CA ASP A 239 14.46 2.13 9.86
C ASP A 239 14.58 3.37 8.97
N GLU A 240 15.78 3.96 8.92
CA GLU A 240 16.14 5.14 8.13
C GLU A 240 15.12 6.31 8.20
N PRO A 241 14.80 6.81 9.42
CA PRO A 241 13.75 7.83 9.60
C PRO A 241 14.05 9.18 8.95
N THR A 242 15.32 9.47 8.62
CA THR A 242 15.77 10.72 8.00
C THR A 242 15.97 10.62 6.48
N SER A 243 15.75 9.44 5.89
CA SER A 243 15.99 9.22 4.46
C SER A 243 14.97 9.97 3.59
N GLY A 244 15.47 10.62 2.53
CA GLY A 244 14.65 11.41 1.60
C GLY A 244 14.17 12.77 2.13
N LEU A 245 14.66 13.21 3.30
CA LEU A 245 14.36 14.52 3.88
C LEU A 245 15.52 15.51 3.69
N ASP A 246 15.19 16.80 3.67
CA ASP A 246 16.19 17.85 3.87
C ASP A 246 16.70 17.87 5.32
N THR A 247 17.82 18.57 5.56
CA THR A 247 18.48 18.62 6.87
C THR A 247 17.57 19.15 7.98
N PHE A 248 16.76 20.17 7.70
CA PHE A 248 15.89 20.79 8.71
C PHE A 248 14.74 19.86 9.09
N MET A 249 14.11 19.21 8.11
CA MET A 249 13.06 18.23 8.36
C MET A 249 13.59 16.98 9.05
N ALA A 250 14.79 16.52 8.69
CA ALA A 250 15.48 15.42 9.37
C ALA A 250 15.74 15.74 10.85
N GLN A 251 16.22 16.95 11.16
CA GLN A 251 16.44 17.40 12.54
C GLN A 251 15.14 17.43 13.34
N ASN A 252 14.04 17.94 12.77
CA ASN A 252 12.73 17.93 13.43
C ASN A 252 12.22 16.51 13.70
N VAL A 253 12.46 15.57 12.78
CA VAL A 253 12.12 14.15 12.96
C VAL A 253 12.93 13.55 14.11
N VAL A 254 14.23 13.78 14.17
CA VAL A 254 15.08 13.26 15.25
C VAL A 254 14.78 13.94 16.60
N GLN A 255 14.43 15.22 16.61
CA GLN A 255 13.95 15.92 17.80
C GLN A 255 12.68 15.27 18.36
N THR A 256 11.77 14.86 17.47
CA THR A 256 10.54 14.16 17.86
C THR A 256 10.86 12.80 18.49
N LEU A 257 11.78 12.03 17.90
CA LEU A 257 12.25 10.78 18.49
C LEU A 257 12.93 11.00 19.85
N LYS A 258 13.73 12.06 19.98
CA LYS A 258 14.38 12.43 21.24
C LYS A 258 13.36 12.76 22.34
N LEU A 259 12.31 13.51 22.00
CA LEU A 259 11.21 13.82 22.91
C LEU A 259 10.42 12.55 23.31
N MET A 260 10.26 11.61 22.38
CA MET A 260 9.64 10.33 22.70
C MET A 260 10.51 9.50 23.64
N ALA A 261 11.83 9.50 23.44
CA ALA A 261 12.78 8.83 24.31
C ALA A 261 12.78 9.45 25.71
N SER A 262 12.79 10.79 25.84
CA SER A 262 12.79 11.47 27.15
C SER A 262 11.57 11.16 28.02
N LYS A 263 10.47 10.65 27.45
CA LYS A 263 9.30 10.13 28.18
C LYS A 263 9.47 8.69 28.70
N GLY A 264 10.67 8.10 28.60
CA GLY A 264 11.00 6.76 29.08
C GLY A 264 10.98 5.66 28.03
N ARG A 265 10.75 5.98 26.75
CA ARG A 265 10.80 4.99 25.66
C ARG A 265 12.24 4.66 25.29
N THR A 266 12.45 3.40 24.90
CA THR A 266 13.73 2.94 24.36
C THR A 266 13.63 2.97 22.84
N ILE A 267 14.48 3.76 22.19
CA ILE A 267 14.37 3.97 20.73
C ILE A 267 15.68 3.62 20.06
N LEU A 268 15.60 2.77 19.04
CA LEU A 268 16.71 2.44 18.16
C LEU A 268 16.37 2.86 16.74
N CYS A 269 17.28 3.53 16.06
CA CYS A 269 17.10 3.87 14.65
C CYS A 269 18.34 3.61 13.80
N THR A 270 18.16 3.14 12.57
CA THR A 270 19.24 3.11 11.57
C THR A 270 19.35 4.48 10.91
N ILE A 271 20.56 5.02 10.79
CA ILE A 271 20.79 6.35 10.18
C ILE A 271 21.89 6.23 9.12
N HIS A 272 21.66 6.86 7.97
CA HIS A 272 22.63 6.95 6.89
C HIS A 272 23.09 8.41 6.76
N GLN A 273 24.38 8.67 7.01
CA GLN A 273 25.02 9.98 6.83
C GLN A 273 24.24 11.18 7.44
N PRO A 274 24.09 11.24 8.78
CA PRO A 274 23.44 12.40 9.41
C PRO A 274 24.34 13.64 9.36
N SER A 275 23.74 14.83 9.41
CA SER A 275 24.49 16.06 9.68
C SER A 275 25.09 16.04 11.08
N SER A 276 26.14 16.83 11.32
CA SER A 276 26.78 16.92 12.63
C SER A 276 25.81 17.32 13.75
N GLU A 277 24.83 18.18 13.44
CA GLU A 277 23.77 18.58 14.39
C GLU A 277 22.89 17.39 14.76
N VAL A 278 22.45 16.61 13.77
CA VAL A 278 21.62 15.41 14.01
C VAL A 278 22.42 14.34 14.76
N TYR A 279 23.71 14.17 14.43
CA TYR A 279 24.61 13.26 15.13
C TYR A 279 24.70 13.56 16.64
N ALA A 280 24.77 14.84 17.00
CA ALA A 280 24.87 15.28 18.40
C ALA A 280 23.60 15.03 19.23
N MET A 281 22.46 14.74 18.59
CA MET A 281 21.18 14.50 19.29
C MET A 281 21.08 13.09 19.88
N PHE A 282 21.87 12.14 19.37
CA PHE A 282 21.84 10.75 19.79
C PHE A 282 22.51 10.55 21.17
N ASP A 283 21.85 9.82 22.07
CA ASP A 283 22.44 9.47 23.37
C ASP A 283 23.56 8.45 23.20
N GLN A 284 23.37 7.54 22.25
CA GLN A 284 24.31 6.48 21.95
C GLN A 284 24.43 6.27 20.45
N VAL A 285 25.60 5.80 20.03
CA VAL A 285 25.95 5.47 18.66
C VAL A 285 26.52 4.06 18.61
N LEU A 286 25.92 3.21 17.76
CA LEU A 286 26.42 1.88 17.40
C LEU A 286 27.02 1.94 15.99
N LEU A 287 28.33 1.76 15.86
CA LEU A 287 29.01 1.65 14.57
C LEU A 287 29.17 0.18 14.20
N LEU A 288 28.58 -0.21 13.08
CA LEU A 288 28.72 -1.54 12.49
C LEU A 288 29.66 -1.50 11.29
N ALA A 289 30.54 -2.50 11.21
CA ALA A 289 31.43 -2.71 10.09
C ALA A 289 31.54 -4.22 9.79
N LYS A 290 31.27 -4.63 8.55
CA LYS A 290 31.33 -6.04 8.12
C LYS A 290 30.59 -7.02 9.05
N GLY A 291 29.45 -6.60 9.61
CA GLY A 291 28.65 -7.42 10.50
C GLY A 291 29.19 -7.56 11.92
N ARG A 292 30.23 -6.82 12.29
CA ARG A 292 30.79 -6.75 13.65
C ARG A 292 30.55 -5.38 14.27
N THR A 293 30.55 -5.32 15.60
CA THR A 293 30.51 -4.06 16.35
C THR A 293 31.89 -3.40 16.35
N ALA A 294 32.00 -2.23 15.71
CA ALA A 294 33.21 -1.42 15.73
C ALA A 294 33.25 -0.47 16.94
N PHE A 295 32.10 0.00 17.40
CA PHE A 295 31.98 0.86 18.57
C PHE A 295 30.52 0.91 19.07
N LEU A 296 30.33 1.04 20.39
CA LEU A 296 29.06 1.37 21.03
C LEU A 296 29.31 2.27 22.25
N GLY A 297 28.70 3.46 22.28
CA GLY A 297 28.86 4.43 23.37
C GLY A 297 28.26 5.79 23.02
N SER A 298 28.55 6.82 23.81
CA SER A 298 28.10 8.19 23.49
C SER A 298 28.88 8.78 22.31
N ALA A 299 28.39 9.89 21.75
CA ALA A 299 29.09 10.63 20.71
C ALA A 299 30.48 11.09 21.17
N GLN A 300 30.63 11.49 22.43
CA GLN A 300 31.93 11.90 22.99
C GLN A 300 32.86 10.70 23.16
N ASP A 301 32.36 9.59 23.72
CA ASP A 301 33.15 8.36 23.87
C ASP A 301 33.70 7.85 22.53
N SER A 302 32.93 8.04 21.44
CA SER A 302 33.36 7.68 20.10
C SER A 302 34.59 8.46 19.67
N TYR A 303 34.67 9.76 19.98
CA TYR A 303 35.83 10.57 19.66
C TYR A 303 37.08 10.09 20.40
N ASP A 304 36.96 9.84 21.70
CA ASP A 304 38.07 9.42 22.54
C ASP A 304 38.60 8.02 22.14
N PHE A 305 37.70 7.09 21.82
CA PHE A 305 38.06 5.75 21.36
C PHE A 305 38.85 5.78 20.05
N PHE A 306 38.35 6.46 19.01
CA PHE A 306 39.03 6.52 17.72
C PHE A 306 40.33 7.34 17.78
N LYS A 307 40.39 8.38 18.62
CA LYS A 307 41.63 9.10 18.91
C LYS A 307 42.69 8.19 19.54
N GLY A 308 42.28 7.31 20.47
CA GLY A 308 43.17 6.30 21.08
C GLY A 308 43.72 5.28 20.07
N LEU A 309 42.99 5.00 19.00
CA LEU A 309 43.42 4.15 17.88
C LEU A 309 44.19 4.90 16.79
N ASN A 310 44.63 6.15 17.07
CA ASN A 310 45.33 7.02 16.13
C ASN A 310 44.50 7.42 14.88
N TYR A 311 43.17 7.49 15.04
CA TYR A 311 42.23 8.02 14.06
C TYR A 311 41.45 9.22 14.63
N PRO A 312 42.11 10.36 14.95
CA PRO A 312 41.42 11.53 15.45
C PRO A 312 40.54 12.14 14.36
N CYS A 313 39.26 12.40 14.66
CA CYS A 313 38.39 13.15 13.76
C CYS A 313 38.87 14.61 13.67
N PRO A 314 39.09 15.17 12.46
CA PRO A 314 39.40 16.58 12.29
C PRO A 314 38.25 17.48 12.77
N VAL A 315 38.59 18.67 13.28
CA VAL A 315 37.61 19.62 13.86
C VAL A 315 36.56 20.08 12.84
N ASN A 316 36.97 20.26 11.58
CA ASN A 316 36.09 20.74 10.50
C ASN A 316 35.46 19.60 9.69
N PHE A 317 35.39 18.39 10.26
CA PHE A 317 34.85 17.22 9.59
C PHE A 317 33.68 16.66 10.38
N ASN A 318 32.63 16.22 9.69
CA ASN A 318 31.48 15.59 10.31
C ASN A 318 31.88 14.25 10.97
N PRO A 319 31.76 14.10 12.30
CA PRO A 319 32.16 12.88 12.99
C PRO A 319 31.50 11.62 12.42
N ALA A 320 30.20 11.71 12.09
CA ALA A 320 29.47 10.57 11.54
C ALA A 320 30.07 10.08 10.22
N ASP A 321 30.37 11.02 9.31
CA ASP A 321 31.00 10.71 8.03
C ASP A 321 32.42 10.18 8.24
N PHE A 322 33.18 10.75 9.18
CA PHE A 322 34.56 10.33 9.45
C PHE A 322 34.62 8.87 9.90
N TYR A 323 33.76 8.49 10.85
CA TYR A 323 33.73 7.11 11.35
C TYR A 323 33.25 6.14 10.27
N VAL A 324 32.20 6.49 9.52
CA VAL A 324 31.69 5.63 8.44
C VAL A 324 32.73 5.45 7.33
N LEU A 325 33.44 6.51 6.92
CA LEU A 325 34.52 6.44 5.93
C LEU A 325 35.72 5.64 6.44
N THR A 326 36.07 5.78 7.71
CA THR A 326 37.15 5.02 8.33
C THR A 326 36.85 3.52 8.31
N LEU A 327 35.58 3.15 8.53
CA LEU A 327 35.12 1.75 8.56
C LEU A 327 34.69 1.22 7.17
N ALA A 328 34.68 2.06 6.13
CA ALA A 328 34.30 1.66 4.79
C ALA A 328 35.42 0.87 4.09
N ILE A 329 35.01 -0.02 3.18
CA ILE A 329 35.94 -0.72 2.28
C ILE A 329 35.97 0.01 0.96
N VAL A 330 37.17 0.45 0.59
CA VAL A 330 37.42 1.16 -0.67
C VAL A 330 37.87 0.14 -1.74
N PRO A 331 37.27 0.15 -2.94
CA PRO A 331 37.73 -0.66 -4.06
C PRO A 331 39.21 -0.42 -4.36
N GLY A 332 39.97 -1.49 -4.62
CA GLY A 332 41.41 -1.43 -4.90
C GLY A 332 42.34 -1.44 -3.68
N LYS A 333 41.80 -1.29 -2.45
CA LYS A 333 42.56 -1.45 -1.19
C LYS A 333 41.82 -2.36 -0.20
N GLU A 334 41.12 -3.35 -0.70
CA GLU A 334 40.18 -4.14 0.11
C GLU A 334 40.85 -4.86 1.28
N GLU A 335 41.99 -5.50 1.06
CA GLU A 335 42.66 -6.31 2.07
C GLU A 335 43.14 -5.45 3.25
N ALA A 336 43.84 -4.35 2.96
CA ALA A 336 44.25 -3.39 3.98
C ALA A 336 43.06 -2.78 4.74
N CYS A 337 41.97 -2.44 4.05
CA CYS A 337 40.74 -1.97 4.68
C CYS A 337 40.11 -3.03 5.59
N ARG A 338 40.11 -4.31 5.19
CA ARG A 338 39.57 -5.42 6.01
C ARG A 338 40.38 -5.60 7.28
N SER A 339 41.70 -5.69 7.17
CA SER A 339 42.58 -5.83 8.33
C SER A 339 42.45 -4.65 9.30
N LYS A 340 42.30 -3.42 8.78
CA LYS A 340 42.02 -2.23 9.60
C LYS A 340 40.69 -2.35 10.35
N VAL A 341 39.61 -2.73 9.65
CA VAL A 341 38.29 -2.90 10.27
C VAL A 341 38.31 -4.00 11.33
N GLU A 342 38.99 -5.11 11.06
CA GLU A 342 39.15 -6.21 12.02
C GLU A 342 39.90 -5.75 13.27
N ALA A 343 41.03 -5.04 13.11
CA ALA A 343 41.79 -4.49 14.23
C ALA A 343 40.97 -3.52 15.10
N ILE A 344 40.15 -2.65 14.49
CA ILE A 344 39.26 -1.74 15.23
C ILE A 344 38.19 -2.51 16.01
N CYS A 345 37.55 -3.51 15.38
CA CYS A 345 36.55 -4.34 16.03
C CYS A 345 37.15 -5.13 17.22
N ASP A 346 38.35 -5.69 17.04
CA ASP A 346 39.05 -6.45 18.07
C ASP A 346 39.48 -5.54 19.23
N ALA A 347 39.98 -4.34 18.93
CA ALA A 347 40.31 -3.34 19.94
C ALA A 347 39.07 -2.90 20.74
N PHE A 348 37.91 -2.74 20.08
CA PHE A 348 36.67 -2.43 20.78
C PHE A 348 36.24 -3.58 21.71
N GLN A 349 36.32 -4.82 21.24
CA GLN A 349 35.98 -6.00 22.05
C GLN A 349 36.84 -6.13 23.32
N GLN A 350 38.10 -5.69 23.26
CA GLN A 350 39.03 -5.69 24.40
C GLN A 350 38.96 -4.39 25.24
N SER A 351 38.27 -3.36 24.76
CA SER A 351 38.21 -2.05 25.41
C SER A 351 37.40 -2.05 26.71
N GLU A 352 37.64 -1.03 27.53
CA GLU A 352 36.88 -0.78 28.76
C GLU A 352 35.38 -0.57 28.48
N HIS A 353 35.02 -0.02 27.31
CA HIS A 353 33.62 0.16 26.91
C HIS A 353 32.87 -1.17 26.85
N THR A 354 33.48 -2.20 26.26
CA THR A 354 32.89 -3.54 26.19
C THR A 354 32.79 -4.16 27.59
N GLN A 355 33.80 -4.00 28.43
CA GLN A 355 33.77 -4.52 29.80
C GLN A 355 32.66 -3.87 30.63
N ARG A 356 32.52 -2.54 30.57
CA ARG A 356 31.43 -1.80 31.21
C ARG A 356 30.06 -2.25 30.68
N MET A 357 29.92 -2.41 29.37
CA MET A 357 28.69 -2.91 28.75
C MET A 357 28.31 -4.30 29.25
N VAL A 358 29.26 -5.23 29.30
CA VAL A 358 29.03 -6.61 29.78
C VAL A 358 28.65 -6.59 31.27
N GLN A 359 29.36 -5.83 32.10
CA GLN A 359 29.01 -5.68 33.52
C GLN A 359 27.60 -5.11 33.72
N GLU A 360 27.20 -4.12 32.92
CA GLU A 360 25.85 -3.56 32.98
C GLU A 360 24.80 -4.56 32.49
N MET A 361 25.08 -5.34 31.45
CA MET A 361 24.22 -6.45 31.03
C MET A 361 24.06 -7.48 32.13
N ASP A 362 25.15 -7.85 32.82
CA ASP A 362 25.13 -8.84 33.89
C ASP A 362 24.36 -8.34 35.10
N LYS A 363 24.42 -7.04 35.42
CA LYS A 363 23.55 -6.43 36.44
C LYS A 363 22.07 -6.53 36.07
N VAL A 364 21.73 -6.23 34.81
CA VAL A 364 20.34 -6.31 34.32
C VAL A 364 19.85 -7.77 34.25
N ASN A 365 20.73 -8.71 33.91
CA ASN A 365 20.42 -10.14 33.84
C ASN A 365 20.37 -10.82 35.22
N GLY A 366 21.19 -10.35 36.17
CA GLY A 366 21.37 -10.95 37.51
C GLY A 366 20.43 -10.41 38.57
N GLN A 367 19.76 -9.28 38.33
CA GLN A 367 18.56 -8.95 39.07
C GLN A 367 17.52 -10.03 38.76
N ASN A 368 17.06 -10.78 39.77
CA ASN A 368 15.87 -11.63 39.63
C ASN A 368 14.83 -10.78 38.90
N PRO A 369 14.36 -11.18 37.71
CA PRO A 369 13.37 -10.39 37.02
C PRO A 369 12.20 -10.30 37.99
N GLY A 370 11.88 -9.10 38.48
CA GLY A 370 10.74 -8.93 39.37
C GLY A 370 9.50 -9.54 38.72
N GLU A 371 8.50 -9.91 39.51
CA GLU A 371 7.25 -10.49 38.98
C GLU A 371 6.67 -9.65 37.83
N GLU A 372 6.87 -8.33 37.84
CA GLU A 372 6.50 -7.39 36.76
C GLU A 372 7.27 -7.58 35.43
N ASN A 373 8.56 -7.93 35.47
CA ASN A 373 9.35 -8.19 34.26
C ASN A 373 8.96 -9.53 33.63
N TYR A 374 8.66 -10.52 34.46
CA TYR A 374 8.08 -11.79 34.00
C TYR A 374 6.68 -11.58 33.44
N SER A 375 5.81 -10.80 34.09
CA SER A 375 4.45 -10.56 33.62
C SER A 375 4.43 -9.84 32.27
N LEU A 376 5.31 -8.86 32.06
CA LEU A 376 5.47 -8.19 30.76
C LEU A 376 5.82 -9.14 29.62
N VAL A 377 6.71 -10.08 29.89
CA VAL A 377 7.14 -11.07 28.91
C VAL A 377 6.07 -12.14 28.73
N GLN A 378 5.39 -12.52 29.81
CA GLN A 378 4.27 -13.45 29.77
C GLN A 378 3.09 -12.86 28.97
N ASP A 379 2.78 -11.57 29.15
CA ASP A 379 1.83 -10.81 28.33
C ASP A 379 2.28 -10.76 26.85
N ALA A 380 3.58 -10.58 26.62
CA ALA A 380 4.15 -10.64 25.27
C ALA A 380 4.02 -12.02 24.61
N PHE A 381 3.88 -13.10 25.39
CA PHE A 381 3.70 -14.46 24.91
C PHE A 381 2.25 -14.98 25.02
N SER A 382 1.37 -14.32 25.77
CA SER A 382 0.03 -14.84 26.10
C SER A 382 -1.04 -14.52 25.05
N ASP A 383 -0.79 -13.59 24.13
CA ASP A 383 -1.79 -13.21 23.13
C ASP A 383 -1.66 -14.07 21.86
N GLU A 384 -2.35 -15.21 21.83
CA GLU A 384 -2.42 -16.12 20.67
C GLU A 384 -3.16 -15.49 19.47
N SER A 385 -3.95 -14.43 19.69
CA SER A 385 -4.77 -13.85 18.63
C SER A 385 -4.00 -12.79 17.84
N ARG A 386 -3.66 -13.11 16.58
CA ARG A 386 -3.00 -12.18 15.64
C ARG A 386 -3.72 -10.83 15.46
N TYR A 387 -5.01 -10.75 15.80
CA TYR A 387 -5.86 -9.60 15.55
C TYR A 387 -6.54 -9.10 16.83
N THR A 388 -6.30 -7.85 17.20
CA THR A 388 -6.89 -7.25 18.40
C THR A 388 -8.33 -6.79 18.19
N ALA A 389 -8.80 -6.53 16.96
CA ALA A 389 -10.20 -6.18 16.69
C ALA A 389 -11.06 -7.41 16.31
N SER A 390 -12.36 -7.39 16.61
CA SER A 390 -13.29 -8.43 16.15
C SER A 390 -13.54 -8.35 14.64
N TRP A 391 -14.04 -9.43 14.02
CA TRP A 391 -14.32 -9.47 12.58
C TRP A 391 -15.23 -8.32 12.13
N PHE A 392 -16.31 -8.04 12.87
CA PHE A 392 -17.24 -6.96 12.50
C PHE A 392 -16.63 -5.57 12.67
N GLN A 393 -15.81 -5.34 13.70
CA GLN A 393 -15.09 -4.08 13.87
C GLN A 393 -14.07 -3.87 12.75
N GLN A 394 -13.35 -4.93 12.36
CA GLN A 394 -12.44 -4.92 11.22
C GLN A 394 -13.19 -4.57 9.92
N PHE A 395 -14.30 -5.27 9.63
CA PHE A 395 -15.13 -5.01 8.45
C PHE A 395 -15.64 -3.58 8.40
N ARG A 396 -16.25 -3.09 9.49
CA ARG A 396 -16.78 -1.72 9.55
C ARG A 396 -15.69 -0.67 9.31
N ALA A 397 -14.50 -0.85 9.90
CA ALA A 397 -13.41 0.10 9.75
C ALA A 397 -12.81 0.09 8.33
N VAL A 398 -12.56 -1.10 7.77
CA VAL A 398 -11.98 -1.23 6.42
C VAL A 398 -12.99 -0.80 5.36
N PHE A 399 -14.26 -1.17 5.50
CA PHE A 399 -15.33 -0.71 4.61
C PHE A 399 -15.49 0.81 4.66
N TRP A 400 -15.56 1.41 5.85
CA TRP A 400 -15.60 2.87 6.02
C TRP A 400 -14.43 3.55 5.29
N ARG A 401 -13.22 3.04 5.49
CA ARG A 401 -12.01 3.56 4.85
C ARG A 401 -12.09 3.47 3.32
N SER A 402 -12.47 2.31 2.79
CA SER A 402 -12.61 2.09 1.35
C SER A 402 -13.70 2.99 0.74
N TRP A 403 -14.81 3.17 1.45
CA TRP A 403 -15.92 4.03 1.04
C TRP A 403 -15.52 5.50 0.98
N VAL A 404 -14.90 6.03 2.04
CA VAL A 404 -14.39 7.40 2.08
C VAL A 404 -13.36 7.63 0.97
N GLY A 405 -12.48 6.65 0.74
CA GLY A 405 -11.49 6.71 -0.33
C GLY A 405 -12.13 6.91 -1.71
N LEU A 406 -13.20 6.16 -2.01
CA LEU A 406 -13.92 6.27 -3.27
C LEU A 406 -14.68 7.59 -3.41
N LEU A 407 -15.33 8.06 -2.34
CA LEU A 407 -16.07 9.33 -2.37
C LEU A 407 -15.15 10.54 -2.57
N ARG A 408 -13.92 10.47 -2.05
CA ARG A 408 -12.95 11.58 -2.14
C ARG A 408 -12.07 11.55 -3.37
N ASP A 409 -12.02 10.44 -4.09
CA ASP A 409 -11.38 10.38 -5.41
C ASP A 409 -12.30 10.96 -6.50
N VAL A 410 -12.72 12.20 -6.28
CA VAL A 410 -13.68 12.91 -7.13
C VAL A 410 -13.14 13.16 -8.53
N VAL A 411 -11.82 13.27 -8.68
CA VAL A 411 -11.18 13.52 -9.99
C VAL A 411 -11.31 12.29 -10.87
N LEU A 412 -10.90 11.10 -10.40
CA LEU A 412 -11.03 9.88 -11.20
C LEU A 412 -12.49 9.56 -11.48
N PHE A 413 -13.38 9.73 -10.49
CA PHE A 413 -14.80 9.50 -10.69
C PHE A 413 -15.41 10.43 -11.76
N ARG A 414 -15.15 11.75 -11.67
CA ARG A 414 -15.64 12.74 -12.66
C ARG A 414 -15.11 12.47 -14.06
N VAL A 415 -13.81 12.14 -14.19
CA VAL A 415 -13.20 11.79 -15.48
C VAL A 415 -13.88 10.57 -16.08
N ARG A 416 -14.18 9.52 -15.28
CA ARG A 416 -14.88 8.33 -15.77
C ARG A 416 -16.31 8.62 -16.22
N VAL A 417 -17.06 9.40 -15.45
CA VAL A 417 -18.43 9.80 -15.85
C VAL A 417 -18.41 10.60 -17.14
N PHE A 418 -17.51 11.58 -17.26
CA PHE A 418 -17.35 12.38 -18.47
C PHE A 418 -16.94 11.53 -19.67
N GLN A 419 -15.91 10.69 -19.53
CA GLN A 419 -15.45 9.77 -20.57
C GLN A 419 -16.59 8.85 -21.02
N THR A 420 -17.36 8.30 -20.08
CA THR A 420 -18.49 7.41 -20.38
C THR A 420 -19.59 8.13 -21.15
N ALA A 421 -19.94 9.35 -20.75
CA ALA A 421 -20.92 10.17 -21.45
C ALA A 421 -20.47 10.52 -22.88
N VAL A 422 -19.20 10.86 -23.08
CA VAL A 422 -18.63 11.14 -24.40
C VAL A 422 -18.65 9.90 -25.29
N VAL A 423 -18.21 8.75 -24.79
CA VAL A 423 -18.23 7.49 -25.55
C VAL A 423 -19.66 7.07 -25.88
N ALA A 424 -20.59 7.22 -24.94
CA ALA A 424 -22.00 6.97 -25.16
C ALA A 424 -22.56 7.86 -26.29
N LEU A 425 -22.30 9.16 -26.24
CA LEU A 425 -22.77 10.10 -27.24
C LEU A 425 -22.17 9.82 -28.62
N ILE A 426 -20.87 9.49 -28.71
CA ILE A 426 -20.22 9.12 -29.98
C ILE A 426 -20.88 7.87 -30.58
N LEU A 427 -21.03 6.80 -29.78
CA LEU A 427 -21.67 5.57 -30.26
C LEU A 427 -23.14 5.80 -30.66
N GLY A 428 -23.88 6.57 -29.86
CA GLY A 428 -25.26 6.93 -30.16
C GLY A 428 -25.41 7.76 -31.44
N LEU A 429 -24.45 8.65 -31.74
CA LEU A 429 -24.46 9.43 -32.98
C LEU A 429 -24.08 8.59 -34.21
N ILE A 430 -23.14 7.66 -34.08
CA ILE A 430 -22.73 6.77 -35.19
C ILE A 430 -23.89 5.88 -35.62
N TYR A 431 -24.65 5.36 -34.65
CA TYR A 431 -25.77 4.44 -34.87
C TYR A 431 -27.13 5.13 -34.70
N LEU A 432 -27.22 6.44 -34.94
CA LEU A 432 -28.41 7.23 -34.66
C LEU A 432 -29.65 6.66 -35.38
N GLN A 433 -30.69 6.36 -34.60
CA GLN A 433 -32.02 5.92 -35.05
C GLN A 433 -31.99 4.90 -36.22
N GLN A 434 -31.57 3.67 -35.92
CA GLN A 434 -31.61 2.59 -36.91
C GLN A 434 -33.05 2.19 -37.26
N GLU A 435 -33.38 2.14 -38.55
CA GLU A 435 -34.65 1.59 -39.04
C GLU A 435 -34.58 0.06 -39.09
N ASN A 436 -35.71 -0.67 -39.06
CA ASN A 436 -35.71 -2.14 -39.09
C ASN A 436 -35.46 -2.70 -40.51
N ASP A 437 -34.29 -2.43 -41.10
CA ASP A 437 -33.87 -2.92 -42.41
C ASP A 437 -32.68 -3.91 -42.34
N GLN A 438 -32.34 -4.54 -43.47
CA GLN A 438 -31.24 -5.54 -43.51
C GLN A 438 -29.89 -4.96 -43.09
N THR A 439 -29.62 -3.69 -43.39
CA THR A 439 -28.38 -3.00 -42.98
C THR A 439 -28.34 -2.77 -41.47
N ALA A 440 -29.48 -2.46 -40.87
CA ALA A 440 -29.61 -2.27 -39.44
C ALA A 440 -29.39 -3.55 -38.65
N VAL A 441 -29.69 -4.74 -39.18
CA VAL A 441 -29.39 -6.01 -38.48
C VAL A 441 -27.92 -6.10 -38.11
N MET A 442 -27.03 -5.87 -39.09
CA MET A 442 -25.58 -5.90 -38.86
C MET A 442 -25.14 -4.75 -37.94
N ASN A 443 -25.68 -3.54 -38.14
CA ASN A 443 -25.34 -2.37 -37.34
C ASN A 443 -25.75 -2.53 -35.87
N ILE A 444 -26.96 -3.01 -35.60
CA ILE A 444 -27.50 -3.24 -34.26
C ILE A 444 -26.70 -4.33 -33.55
N ASN A 445 -26.45 -5.48 -34.20
CA ASN A 445 -25.61 -6.54 -33.62
C ASN A 445 -24.19 -6.05 -33.31
N GLY A 446 -23.59 -5.27 -34.23
CA GLY A 446 -22.30 -4.63 -33.99
C GLY A 446 -22.33 -3.64 -32.81
N CYS A 447 -23.41 -2.87 -32.68
CA CYS A 447 -23.62 -1.93 -31.58
C CYS A 447 -23.76 -2.64 -30.22
N LEU A 448 -24.57 -3.70 -30.15
CA LEU A 448 -24.72 -4.52 -28.94
C LEU A 448 -23.38 -5.14 -28.52
N PHE A 449 -22.61 -5.66 -29.47
CA PHE A 449 -21.28 -6.20 -29.18
C PHE A 449 -20.30 -5.11 -28.71
N LEU A 450 -20.38 -3.89 -29.26
CA LEU A 450 -19.61 -2.74 -28.78
C LEU A 450 -19.99 -2.32 -27.35
N PHE A 451 -21.24 -2.52 -26.90
CA PHE A 451 -21.59 -2.29 -25.49
C PHE A 451 -20.81 -3.22 -24.57
N ILE A 452 -20.74 -4.50 -24.92
CA ILE A 452 -19.99 -5.51 -24.17
C ILE A 452 -18.50 -5.16 -24.14
N ILE A 453 -17.91 -4.82 -25.29
CA ILE A 453 -16.50 -4.41 -25.39
C ILE A 453 -16.25 -3.19 -24.50
N ASN A 454 -17.01 -2.11 -24.69
CA ASN A 454 -16.79 -0.86 -23.98
C ASN A 454 -16.87 -1.04 -22.46
N MET A 455 -17.90 -1.75 -21.98
CA MET A 455 -18.04 -2.04 -20.55
C MET A 455 -16.96 -2.96 -20.01
N SER A 456 -16.56 -3.97 -20.79
CA SER A 456 -15.53 -4.94 -20.37
C SER A 456 -14.18 -4.25 -20.20
N PHE A 457 -13.75 -3.51 -21.22
CA PHE A 457 -12.47 -2.79 -21.19
C PHE A 457 -12.47 -1.72 -20.09
N THR A 458 -13.49 -0.86 -20.04
CA THR A 458 -13.57 0.23 -19.05
C THR A 458 -13.54 -0.32 -17.62
N SER A 459 -14.30 -1.36 -17.33
CA SER A 459 -14.41 -1.91 -15.97
C SER A 459 -13.17 -2.70 -15.55
N MET A 460 -12.58 -3.48 -16.45
CA MET A 460 -11.36 -4.24 -16.18
C MET A 460 -10.18 -3.30 -15.92
N PHE A 461 -9.93 -2.34 -16.82
CA PHE A 461 -8.80 -1.41 -16.69
C PHE A 461 -8.96 -0.45 -15.51
N ALA A 462 -10.18 -0.14 -15.07
CA ALA A 462 -10.43 0.61 -13.85
C ALA A 462 -9.80 -0.05 -12.61
N VAL A 463 -9.86 -1.38 -12.51
CA VAL A 463 -9.28 -2.17 -11.40
C VAL A 463 -7.79 -2.41 -11.61
N VAL A 464 -7.38 -2.81 -12.82
CA VAL A 464 -5.98 -3.14 -13.13
C VAL A 464 -5.02 -1.97 -12.84
N ASN A 465 -5.46 -0.74 -13.03
CA ASN A 465 -4.65 0.45 -12.77
C ASN A 465 -4.53 0.84 -11.28
N THR A 466 -5.39 0.31 -10.40
CA THR A 466 -5.50 0.79 -9.01
C THR A 466 -5.22 -0.32 -7.99
N PHE A 467 -5.78 -1.51 -8.19
CA PHE A 467 -5.71 -2.59 -7.22
C PHE A 467 -4.29 -3.11 -6.94
N PRO A 468 -3.37 -3.29 -7.91
CA PRO A 468 -2.02 -3.74 -7.62
C PRO A 468 -1.24 -2.82 -6.66
N ILE A 469 -1.50 -1.51 -6.71
CA ILE A 469 -0.88 -0.51 -5.83
C ILE A 469 -1.42 -0.68 -4.40
N GLU A 470 -2.74 -0.78 -4.24
CA GLU A 470 -3.38 -0.99 -2.94
C GLU A 470 -3.00 -2.32 -2.29
N VAL A 471 -2.78 -3.37 -3.09
CA VAL A 471 -2.34 -4.69 -2.58
C VAL A 471 -1.04 -4.58 -1.80
N ASN A 472 -0.11 -3.68 -2.17
CA ASN A 472 1.14 -3.51 -1.42
C ASN A 472 0.90 -2.88 -0.04
N ILE A 473 -0.02 -1.91 0.05
CA ILE A 473 -0.47 -1.32 1.33
C ILE A 473 -1.14 -2.42 2.19
N PHE A 474 -2.03 -3.19 1.57
CA PHE A 474 -2.72 -4.31 2.20
C PHE A 474 -1.75 -5.36 2.77
N LEU A 475 -0.76 -5.80 2.00
CA LEU A 475 0.21 -6.81 2.44
C LEU A 475 1.00 -6.36 3.68
N ARG A 476 1.33 -5.06 3.75
CA ARG A 476 1.99 -4.46 4.92
C ARG A 476 1.08 -4.43 6.15
N GLU A 477 -0.16 -3.99 5.99
CA GLU A 477 -1.14 -3.93 7.08
C GLU A 477 -1.49 -5.34 7.59
N TYR A 478 -1.64 -6.31 6.68
CA TYR A 478 -1.81 -7.72 7.00
C TYR A 478 -0.59 -8.30 7.73
N GLY A 479 0.63 -8.01 7.26
CA GLY A 479 1.87 -8.42 7.91
C GLY A 479 2.01 -7.88 9.35
N SER A 480 1.43 -6.70 9.60
CA SER A 480 1.38 -6.07 10.93
C SER A 480 0.20 -6.54 11.80
N GLY A 481 -0.64 -7.45 11.30
CA GLY A 481 -1.76 -8.02 12.08
C GLY A 481 -2.96 -7.09 12.25
N LEU A 482 -3.17 -6.09 11.38
CA LEU A 482 -4.29 -5.14 11.55
C LEU A 482 -5.66 -5.77 11.25
N TYR A 483 -5.77 -6.49 10.14
CA TYR A 483 -7.03 -7.11 9.70
C TYR A 483 -6.79 -8.30 8.76
N ARG A 484 -7.84 -9.11 8.56
CA ARG A 484 -7.79 -10.34 7.75
C ARG A 484 -7.93 -10.10 6.24
N VAL A 485 -7.49 -11.07 5.44
CA VAL A 485 -7.57 -11.03 3.96
C VAL A 485 -9.01 -10.96 3.46
N ASP A 486 -9.90 -11.78 4.03
CA ASP A 486 -11.33 -11.85 3.70
C ASP A 486 -12.02 -10.50 3.90
N ILE A 487 -11.67 -9.81 4.99
CA ILE A 487 -12.25 -8.53 5.34
C ILE A 487 -11.86 -7.45 4.35
N TYR A 488 -10.58 -7.37 3.97
CA TYR A 488 -10.13 -6.42 2.96
C TYR A 488 -10.80 -6.65 1.62
N TYR A 489 -10.79 -7.89 1.15
CA TYR A 489 -11.33 -8.24 -0.16
C TYR A 489 -12.83 -7.94 -0.24
N LEU A 490 -13.61 -8.33 0.79
CA LEU A 490 -15.04 -8.11 0.84
C LEU A 490 -15.39 -6.62 0.98
N SER A 491 -14.72 -5.92 1.90
CA SER A 491 -14.96 -4.49 2.14
C SER A 491 -14.69 -3.65 0.88
N LYS A 492 -13.57 -3.94 0.20
CA LYS A 492 -13.19 -3.24 -1.03
C LYS A 492 -14.16 -3.54 -2.17
N SER A 493 -14.53 -4.80 -2.36
CA SER A 493 -15.47 -5.22 -3.40
C SER A 493 -16.85 -4.58 -3.21
N LEU A 494 -17.35 -4.52 -1.98
CA LEU A 494 -18.64 -3.90 -1.68
C LEU A 494 -18.60 -2.37 -1.81
N ALA A 495 -17.49 -1.74 -1.43
CA ALA A 495 -17.37 -0.29 -1.53
C ALA A 495 -17.39 0.19 -2.98
N GLU A 496 -16.82 -0.58 -3.92
CA GLU A 496 -16.75 -0.22 -5.34
C GLU A 496 -18.04 -0.48 -6.12
N LEU A 497 -18.89 -1.41 -5.66
CA LEU A 497 -20.11 -1.84 -6.33
C LEU A 497 -20.97 -0.68 -6.90
N PRO A 498 -21.24 0.42 -6.16
CA PRO A 498 -22.08 1.50 -6.69
C PRO A 498 -21.51 2.16 -7.94
N SER A 499 -20.19 2.31 -8.03
CA SER A 499 -19.55 2.92 -9.20
C SER A 499 -19.73 2.05 -10.45
N PHE A 500 -19.69 0.73 -10.28
CA PHE A 500 -19.87 -0.25 -11.35
C PHE A 500 -21.34 -0.58 -11.67
N ILE A 501 -22.29 -0.05 -10.90
CA ILE A 501 -23.71 -0.02 -11.26
C ILE A 501 -24.02 1.28 -11.99
N LEU A 502 -23.55 2.42 -11.46
CA LEU A 502 -23.90 3.75 -11.95
C LEU A 502 -23.26 4.06 -13.32
N ILE A 503 -22.00 3.71 -13.54
CA ILE A 503 -21.31 4.01 -14.81
C ILE A 503 -21.97 3.28 -16.01
N PRO A 504 -22.20 1.95 -15.96
CA PRO A 504 -22.88 1.25 -17.05
C PRO A 504 -24.33 1.70 -17.25
N PHE A 505 -25.02 2.04 -16.16
CA PHE A 505 -26.39 2.54 -16.24
C PHE A 505 -26.46 3.88 -16.99
N ILE A 506 -25.54 4.82 -16.71
CA ILE A 506 -25.45 6.10 -17.43
C ILE A 506 -25.16 5.86 -18.92
N PHE A 507 -24.23 4.96 -19.22
CA PHE A 507 -23.89 4.60 -20.60
C PHE A 507 -25.12 4.12 -21.38
N ILE A 508 -25.81 3.09 -20.89
CA ILE A 508 -26.98 2.52 -21.58
C ILE A 508 -28.16 3.48 -21.63
N SER A 509 -28.38 4.28 -20.58
CA SER A 509 -29.46 5.28 -20.56
C SER A 509 -29.33 6.32 -21.67
N VAL A 510 -28.12 6.56 -22.19
CA VAL A 510 -27.90 7.47 -23.32
C VAL A 510 -27.95 6.70 -24.64
N VAL A 511 -27.12 5.65 -24.78
CA VAL A 511 -26.94 4.99 -26.09
C VAL A 511 -28.17 4.24 -26.55
N TYR A 512 -28.90 3.58 -25.63
CA TYR A 512 -30.04 2.73 -25.98
C TYR A 512 -31.12 3.49 -26.78
N TRP A 513 -31.48 4.68 -26.30
CA TRP A 513 -32.51 5.52 -26.92
C TRP A 513 -32.00 6.27 -28.15
N MET A 514 -30.71 6.64 -28.19
CA MET A 514 -30.12 7.27 -29.38
C MET A 514 -30.06 6.32 -30.57
N VAL A 515 -29.73 5.04 -30.32
CA VAL A 515 -29.66 4.02 -31.37
C VAL A 515 -31.05 3.65 -31.90
N GLY A 516 -32.10 3.78 -31.08
CA GLY A 516 -33.45 3.36 -31.45
C GLY A 516 -33.65 1.85 -31.28
N LEU A 517 -33.07 1.26 -30.23
CA LEU A 517 -33.30 -0.16 -29.89
C LEU A 517 -34.77 -0.42 -29.51
N TYR A 518 -35.15 -1.70 -29.37
CA TYR A 518 -36.56 -2.10 -29.20
C TYR A 518 -37.24 -1.34 -28.05
N ALA A 519 -38.22 -0.49 -28.37
CA ALA A 519 -38.81 0.45 -27.42
C ALA A 519 -39.76 -0.21 -26.41
N SER A 520 -39.20 -0.86 -25.40
CA SER A 520 -39.91 -1.41 -24.24
C SER A 520 -39.15 -1.14 -22.95
N ALA A 521 -39.89 -0.80 -21.88
CA ALA A 521 -39.29 -0.58 -20.56
C ALA A 521 -38.62 -1.86 -20.02
N GLU A 522 -39.20 -3.03 -20.31
CA GLU A 522 -38.64 -4.32 -19.91
C GLU A 522 -37.33 -4.60 -20.66
N ALA A 523 -37.32 -4.46 -21.98
CA ALA A 523 -36.14 -4.69 -22.80
C ALA A 523 -34.98 -3.72 -22.44
N PHE A 524 -35.30 -2.47 -22.11
CA PHE A 524 -34.33 -1.50 -21.61
C PHE A 524 -33.72 -1.94 -20.27
N LEU A 525 -34.56 -2.34 -19.29
CA LEU A 525 -34.10 -2.75 -17.97
C LEU A 525 -33.27 -4.05 -18.03
N ILE A 526 -33.65 -5.00 -18.88
CA ILE A 526 -32.87 -6.22 -19.13
C ILE A 526 -31.51 -5.84 -19.74
N CYS A 527 -31.49 -5.01 -20.78
CA CYS A 527 -30.24 -4.54 -21.41
C CYS A 527 -29.33 -3.81 -20.40
N ALA A 528 -29.89 -2.92 -19.57
CA ALA A 528 -29.15 -2.23 -18.52
C ALA A 528 -28.60 -3.23 -17.47
N GLY A 529 -29.42 -4.17 -17.02
CA GLY A 529 -29.03 -5.21 -16.06
C GLY A 529 -27.92 -6.12 -16.58
N LEU A 530 -28.02 -6.57 -17.83
CA LEU A 530 -26.98 -7.37 -18.51
C LEU A 530 -25.67 -6.59 -18.65
N THR A 531 -25.76 -5.32 -19.03
CA THR A 531 -24.59 -4.45 -19.18
C THR A 531 -23.88 -4.20 -17.83
N ILE A 532 -24.65 -4.03 -16.75
CA ILE A 532 -24.13 -3.97 -15.37
C ILE A 532 -23.49 -5.30 -14.97
N LEU A 533 -24.09 -6.44 -15.32
CA LEU A 533 -23.55 -7.76 -15.03
C LEU A 533 -22.20 -7.98 -15.74
N VAL A 534 -22.12 -7.63 -17.04
CA VAL A 534 -20.87 -7.65 -17.83
C VAL A 534 -19.79 -6.79 -17.19
N ALA A 535 -20.12 -5.56 -16.77
CA ALA A 535 -19.18 -4.67 -16.08
C ALA A 535 -18.64 -5.31 -14.79
N ASN A 536 -19.49 -5.97 -14.01
CA ASN A 536 -19.09 -6.65 -12.77
C ASN A 536 -18.23 -7.90 -13.03
N ILE A 537 -18.49 -8.66 -14.10
CA ILE A 537 -17.67 -9.82 -14.49
C ILE A 537 -16.29 -9.34 -14.95
N ALA A 538 -16.23 -8.35 -15.82
CA ALA A 538 -14.97 -7.78 -16.31
C ALA A 538 -14.14 -7.15 -15.16
N MET A 539 -14.80 -6.52 -14.19
CA MET A 539 -14.16 -6.07 -12.96
C MET A 539 -13.53 -7.25 -12.19
N SER A 540 -14.29 -8.34 -12.02
CA SER A 540 -13.83 -9.55 -11.31
C SER A 540 -12.63 -10.21 -11.99
N PHE A 541 -12.63 -10.20 -13.32
CA PHE A 541 -11.48 -10.61 -14.12
C PHE A 541 -10.29 -9.64 -13.98
N GLY A 542 -10.54 -8.34 -13.89
CA GLY A 542 -9.53 -7.33 -13.55
C GLY A 542 -8.88 -7.58 -12.18
N TYR A 543 -9.66 -7.97 -11.18
CA TYR A 543 -9.15 -8.39 -9.86
C TYR A 543 -8.27 -9.63 -9.98
N LEU A 544 -8.67 -10.63 -10.76
CA LEU A 544 -7.88 -11.84 -11.01
C LEU A 544 -6.49 -11.47 -11.57
N ILE A 545 -6.43 -10.71 -12.65
CA ILE A 545 -5.16 -10.25 -13.26
C ILE A 545 -4.33 -9.46 -12.25
N SER A 546 -4.95 -8.56 -11.50
CA SER A 546 -4.26 -7.70 -10.54
C SER A 546 -3.66 -8.47 -9.36
N THR A 547 -4.26 -9.60 -8.97
CA THR A 547 -3.70 -10.46 -7.91
C THR A 547 -2.53 -11.32 -8.39
N LEU A 548 -2.53 -11.69 -9.69
CA LEU A 548 -1.45 -12.46 -10.33
C LEU A 548 -0.17 -11.64 -10.52
N THR A 549 -0.29 -10.33 -10.74
CA THR A 549 0.84 -9.45 -11.07
C THR A 549 1.29 -8.61 -9.88
N LYS A 550 2.58 -8.24 -9.85
CA LYS A 550 3.16 -7.39 -8.79
C LYS A 550 3.25 -5.91 -9.15
N SER A 551 3.12 -5.58 -10.43
CA SER A 551 3.20 -4.22 -10.98
C SER A 551 2.02 -3.97 -11.92
N VAL A 552 1.56 -2.72 -11.96
CA VAL A 552 0.54 -2.24 -12.89
C VAL A 552 1.00 -2.41 -14.33
N ASP A 553 2.27 -2.13 -14.64
CA ASP A 553 2.79 -2.21 -16.02
C ASP A 553 2.71 -3.64 -16.58
N ILE A 554 3.06 -4.63 -15.75
CA ILE A 554 2.95 -6.04 -16.11
C ILE A 554 1.48 -6.43 -16.30
N ALA A 555 0.60 -5.93 -15.45
CA ALA A 555 -0.83 -6.18 -15.55
C ALA A 555 -1.42 -5.60 -16.85
N LEU A 556 -1.02 -4.38 -17.23
CA LEU A 556 -1.43 -3.73 -18.48
C LEU A 556 -0.88 -4.43 -19.72
N ALA A 557 0.32 -5.02 -19.65
CA ALA A 557 0.89 -5.79 -20.75
C ALA A 557 0.18 -7.14 -20.96
N ILE A 558 -0.27 -7.79 -19.88
CA ILE A 558 -0.87 -9.13 -19.92
C ILE A 558 -2.39 -9.08 -20.19
N ALA A 559 -3.09 -8.03 -19.76
CA ALA A 559 -4.54 -7.99 -19.85
C ALA A 559 -5.11 -8.05 -21.29
N PRO A 560 -4.64 -7.23 -22.27
CA PRO A 560 -5.18 -7.28 -23.63
C PRO A 560 -4.96 -8.63 -24.35
N PRO A 561 -3.76 -9.24 -24.33
CA PRO A 561 -3.54 -10.55 -24.97
C PRO A 561 -4.44 -11.68 -24.45
N ILE A 562 -4.92 -11.60 -23.20
CA ILE A 562 -5.87 -12.58 -22.67
C ILE A 562 -7.32 -12.21 -23.03
N LEU A 563 -7.64 -10.92 -23.04
CA LEU A 563 -8.99 -10.43 -23.33
C LEU A 563 -9.38 -10.57 -24.81
N ILE A 564 -8.44 -10.35 -25.74
CA ILE A 564 -8.68 -10.42 -27.19
C ILE A 564 -9.22 -11.79 -27.62
N PRO A 565 -8.63 -12.93 -27.21
CA PRO A 565 -9.20 -14.25 -27.50
C PRO A 565 -10.64 -14.40 -26.99
N PHE A 566 -10.95 -13.98 -25.75
CA PHE A 566 -12.33 -14.05 -25.24
C PHE A 566 -13.30 -13.23 -26.10
N MET A 567 -12.88 -12.07 -26.57
CA MET A 567 -13.66 -11.23 -27.49
C MET A 567 -13.84 -11.90 -28.86
N LEU A 568 -12.81 -12.54 -29.42
CA LEU A 568 -12.90 -13.21 -30.72
C LEU A 568 -13.89 -14.38 -30.72
N PHE A 569 -13.92 -15.15 -29.64
CA PHE A 569 -14.86 -16.27 -29.47
C PHE A 569 -16.19 -15.86 -28.84
N GLY A 570 -16.55 -14.57 -28.89
CA GLY A 570 -17.80 -14.03 -28.33
C GLY A 570 -19.05 -14.19 -29.21
N GLY A 571 -18.99 -14.98 -30.28
CA GLY A 571 -20.14 -15.23 -31.19
C GLY A 571 -20.38 -14.16 -32.25
N PHE A 572 -19.74 -12.98 -32.18
CA PHE A 572 -19.88 -11.91 -33.17
C PHE A 572 -18.91 -12.02 -34.35
N PHE A 573 -17.60 -12.23 -34.10
CA PHE A 573 -16.58 -12.34 -35.15
C PHE A 573 -16.45 -13.74 -35.74
N LEU A 574 -16.71 -14.75 -34.92
CA LEU A 574 -16.73 -16.16 -35.27
C LEU A 574 -18.04 -16.73 -34.76
N ASN A 575 -18.80 -17.36 -35.66
CA ASN A 575 -20.01 -18.08 -35.30
C ASN A 575 -19.63 -19.30 -34.43
N ALA A 576 -20.38 -19.55 -33.34
CA ALA A 576 -20.10 -20.58 -32.36
C ALA A 576 -19.89 -21.97 -33.00
N GLY A 577 -20.75 -22.35 -33.95
CA GLY A 577 -20.67 -23.64 -34.65
C GLY A 577 -19.42 -23.83 -35.54
N THR A 578 -18.66 -22.77 -35.81
CA THR A 578 -17.46 -22.81 -36.68
C THR A 578 -16.13 -22.84 -35.91
N ILE A 579 -16.18 -22.84 -34.58
CA ILE A 579 -14.98 -22.79 -33.74
C ILE A 579 -14.23 -24.13 -33.83
N PRO A 580 -12.91 -24.12 -34.12
CA PRO A 580 -12.13 -25.35 -34.14
C PRO A 580 -12.15 -26.07 -32.79
N VAL A 581 -12.25 -27.40 -32.80
CA VAL A 581 -12.43 -28.26 -31.61
C VAL A 581 -11.43 -27.97 -30.47
N TYR A 582 -10.20 -27.57 -30.80
CA TYR A 582 -9.16 -27.26 -29.82
C TYR A 582 -9.35 -25.93 -29.07
N PHE A 583 -10.21 -25.01 -29.55
CA PHE A 583 -10.52 -23.73 -28.91
C PHE A 583 -11.93 -23.64 -28.30
N VAL A 584 -12.76 -24.68 -28.47
CA VAL A 584 -14.15 -24.70 -27.96
C VAL A 584 -14.24 -24.42 -26.46
N TRP A 585 -13.27 -24.90 -25.65
CA TRP A 585 -13.25 -24.65 -24.21
C TRP A 585 -13.14 -23.16 -23.84
N LEU A 586 -12.54 -22.34 -24.71
CA LEU A 586 -12.31 -20.92 -24.46
C LEU A 586 -13.60 -20.11 -24.59
N GLU A 587 -14.51 -20.57 -25.46
CA GLU A 587 -15.84 -20.02 -25.66
C GLU A 587 -16.67 -20.08 -24.37
N TYR A 588 -16.61 -21.21 -23.65
CA TYR A 588 -17.36 -21.40 -22.40
C TYR A 588 -16.88 -20.53 -21.24
N ILE A 589 -15.64 -20.03 -21.29
CA ILE A 589 -15.06 -19.13 -20.28
C ILE A 589 -15.31 -17.65 -20.67
N SER A 590 -15.66 -17.40 -21.94
CA SER A 590 -15.87 -16.06 -22.44
C SER A 590 -17.24 -15.52 -22.03
N TRP A 591 -17.25 -14.48 -21.19
CA TRP A 591 -18.48 -13.75 -20.90
C TRP A 591 -18.99 -12.95 -22.12
N PHE A 592 -18.16 -12.74 -23.15
CA PHE A 592 -18.60 -12.09 -24.38
C PHE A 592 -19.62 -12.93 -25.11
N LYS A 593 -19.47 -14.26 -25.13
CA LYS A 593 -20.40 -15.18 -25.78
C LYS A 593 -21.80 -15.05 -25.19
N TYR A 594 -21.92 -15.39 -23.91
CA TYR A 594 -23.20 -15.38 -23.19
C TYR A 594 -23.84 -13.99 -23.16
N ALA A 595 -23.05 -12.92 -23.00
CA ALA A 595 -23.59 -11.56 -23.02
C ALA A 595 -24.10 -11.15 -24.41
N ASN A 596 -23.43 -11.58 -25.48
CA ASN A 596 -23.84 -11.28 -26.86
C ASN A 596 -25.12 -12.03 -27.23
N GLU A 597 -25.22 -13.30 -26.87
CA GLU A 597 -26.43 -14.12 -27.03
C GLU A 597 -27.62 -13.48 -26.30
N LEU A 598 -27.46 -13.14 -25.01
CA LEU A 598 -28.50 -12.50 -24.21
C LEU A 598 -28.96 -11.13 -24.72
N LEU A 599 -28.02 -10.25 -25.11
CA LEU A 599 -28.37 -8.93 -25.65
C LEU A 599 -29.07 -9.05 -27.01
N SER A 600 -28.63 -10.00 -27.84
CA SER A 600 -29.25 -10.27 -29.15
C SER A 600 -30.66 -10.83 -28.98
N ILE A 601 -30.87 -11.81 -28.08
CA ILE A 601 -32.20 -12.35 -27.77
C ILE A 601 -33.11 -11.23 -27.27
N ASN A 602 -32.65 -10.41 -26.32
CA ASN A 602 -33.43 -9.31 -25.77
C ASN A 602 -33.83 -8.25 -26.83
N GLN A 603 -33.01 -8.05 -27.86
CA GLN A 603 -33.31 -7.12 -28.95
C GLN A 603 -34.24 -7.72 -30.01
N TRP A 604 -34.01 -8.96 -30.42
CA TRP A 604 -34.65 -9.54 -31.61
C TRP A 604 -35.89 -10.38 -31.33
N LYS A 605 -36.05 -10.94 -30.12
CA LYS A 605 -37.17 -11.84 -29.75
C LYS A 605 -38.56 -11.29 -30.10
N HIS A 606 -38.74 -9.98 -29.97
CA HIS A 606 -40.04 -9.32 -30.20
C HIS A 606 -40.14 -8.59 -31.55
N VAL A 607 -39.13 -8.73 -32.42
CA VAL A 607 -39.11 -8.11 -33.74
C VAL A 607 -39.72 -9.08 -34.76
N THR A 608 -40.96 -8.82 -35.16
CA THR A 608 -41.74 -9.70 -36.04
C THR A 608 -41.54 -9.46 -37.53
N HIS A 609 -41.00 -8.29 -37.93
CA HIS A 609 -40.84 -7.90 -39.32
C HIS A 609 -39.56 -7.09 -39.53
N ILE A 610 -38.75 -7.48 -40.51
CA ILE A 610 -37.55 -6.77 -40.97
C ILE A 610 -37.70 -6.51 -42.46
N ASP A 611 -37.54 -5.26 -42.88
CA ASP A 611 -37.68 -4.87 -44.28
C ASP A 611 -36.53 -5.45 -45.13
N CYS A 612 -36.85 -6.35 -46.06
CA CYS A 612 -35.93 -6.81 -47.12
C CYS A 612 -36.14 -5.95 -48.38
N LYS A 613 -35.27 -4.96 -48.59
CA LYS A 613 -35.26 -4.11 -49.78
C LYS A 613 -34.17 -4.60 -50.75
N ILE A 614 -34.56 -5.03 -51.96
CA ILE A 614 -33.62 -5.27 -53.07
C ILE A 614 -33.93 -4.27 -54.17
N ASN A 615 -32.93 -3.48 -54.60
CA ASN A 615 -33.09 -2.41 -55.60
C ASN A 615 -34.25 -1.44 -55.31
N GLY A 616 -34.56 -1.19 -54.03
CA GLY A 616 -35.61 -0.26 -53.60
C GLY A 616 -37.02 -0.83 -53.52
N THR A 617 -37.24 -2.09 -53.88
CA THR A 617 -38.54 -2.78 -53.71
C THR A 617 -38.52 -3.73 -52.52
N ILE A 618 -39.56 -3.66 -51.68
CA ILE A 618 -39.78 -4.55 -50.53
C ILE A 618 -40.22 -5.92 -51.05
N ILE A 619 -39.49 -6.96 -50.67
CA ILE A 619 -39.82 -8.34 -51.02
C ILE A 619 -40.80 -8.90 -49.99
N PRO A 620 -41.97 -9.42 -50.38
CA PRO A 620 -42.90 -10.05 -49.45
C PRO A 620 -42.34 -11.37 -48.91
N ASN A 621 -42.71 -11.70 -47.66
CA ASN A 621 -42.19 -12.80 -46.81
C ASN A 621 -42.19 -14.23 -47.40
N ASN A 622 -42.59 -14.43 -48.66
CA ASN A 622 -42.69 -15.74 -49.30
C ASN A 622 -41.82 -15.90 -50.57
N VAL A 623 -40.91 -14.96 -50.84
CA VAL A 623 -40.03 -15.02 -52.02
C VAL A 623 -38.57 -15.11 -51.60
N THR A 624 -38.00 -16.32 -51.61
CA THR A 624 -36.56 -16.55 -51.44
C THR A 624 -35.85 -16.36 -52.79
N ILE A 625 -34.97 -15.37 -52.89
CA ILE A 625 -34.12 -15.19 -54.08
C ILE A 625 -32.81 -15.96 -53.85
N PRO A 626 -32.42 -16.90 -54.74
CA PRO A 626 -31.18 -17.63 -54.60
C PRO A 626 -29.98 -16.67 -54.56
N GLY A 627 -29.18 -16.73 -53.49
CA GLY A 627 -27.93 -15.97 -53.35
C GLY A 627 -28.03 -14.63 -52.60
N VAL A 628 -29.21 -14.22 -52.12
CA VAL A 628 -29.37 -13.05 -51.23
C VAL A 628 -30.02 -13.50 -49.92
N PRO A 629 -29.27 -13.64 -48.81
CA PRO A 629 -29.87 -13.95 -47.51
C PRO A 629 -30.61 -12.70 -47.01
N CYS A 630 -31.94 -12.75 -47.03
CA CYS A 630 -32.78 -11.74 -46.39
C CYS A 630 -33.40 -12.30 -45.12
N PHE A 631 -33.19 -11.61 -43.99
CA PHE A 631 -33.83 -11.94 -42.72
C PHE A 631 -35.24 -11.35 -42.69
N GLN A 632 -36.26 -12.14 -42.35
CA GLN A 632 -37.65 -11.68 -42.35
C GLN A 632 -38.15 -11.29 -40.96
N ASN A 633 -37.61 -11.94 -39.92
CA ASN A 633 -37.95 -11.72 -38.53
C ASN A 633 -36.70 -11.81 -37.64
N GLY A 634 -36.83 -11.48 -36.37
CA GLY A 634 -35.73 -11.58 -35.40
C GLY A 634 -35.23 -13.01 -35.16
N TYR A 635 -36.10 -14.01 -35.34
CA TYR A 635 -35.73 -15.43 -35.18
C TYR A 635 -34.73 -15.88 -36.27
N ASP A 636 -34.89 -15.42 -37.51
CA ASP A 636 -33.95 -15.68 -38.60
C ASP A 636 -32.57 -15.08 -38.31
N VAL A 637 -32.54 -13.90 -37.66
CA VAL A 637 -31.30 -13.25 -37.22
C VAL A 637 -30.61 -14.08 -36.15
N LEU A 638 -31.33 -14.52 -35.11
CA LEU A 638 -30.78 -15.34 -34.03
C LEU A 638 -30.23 -16.69 -34.53
N ASN A 639 -30.97 -17.38 -35.40
CA ASN A 639 -30.52 -18.63 -36.02
C ASN A 639 -29.26 -18.45 -36.87
N SER A 640 -29.10 -17.31 -37.54
CA SER A 640 -27.90 -17.04 -38.33
C SER A 640 -26.63 -16.87 -37.49
N LEU A 641 -26.81 -16.49 -36.22
CA LEU A 641 -25.75 -16.36 -35.22
C LEU A 641 -25.56 -17.63 -34.39
N ASP A 642 -26.36 -18.67 -34.62
CA ASP A 642 -26.40 -19.91 -33.84
C ASP A 642 -26.79 -19.67 -32.37
N PHE A 643 -27.74 -18.74 -32.14
CA PHE A 643 -28.27 -18.37 -30.82
C PHE A 643 -29.68 -18.91 -30.61
N ASP A 644 -29.93 -19.44 -29.42
CA ASP A 644 -31.22 -20.06 -29.06
C ASP A 644 -31.90 -19.30 -27.93
N GLU A 645 -33.19 -18.99 -28.09
CA GLU A 645 -33.99 -18.30 -27.08
C GLU A 645 -34.11 -19.10 -25.77
N ASP A 646 -34.04 -20.44 -25.84
CA ASP A 646 -34.13 -21.32 -24.67
C ASP A 646 -32.88 -21.22 -23.78
N ASN A 647 -31.75 -20.76 -24.32
CA ASN A 647 -30.51 -20.59 -23.57
C ASN A 647 -30.53 -19.38 -22.61
N PHE A 648 -31.54 -18.51 -22.68
CA PHE A 648 -31.55 -17.24 -21.93
C PHE A 648 -31.30 -17.41 -20.42
N VAL A 649 -31.92 -18.40 -19.78
CA VAL A 649 -31.72 -18.66 -18.34
C VAL A 649 -30.35 -19.30 -18.05
N LEU A 650 -29.88 -20.16 -18.97
CA LEU A 650 -28.60 -20.83 -18.87
C LEU A 650 -27.46 -19.82 -18.98
N ASP A 651 -27.53 -18.90 -19.94
CA ASP A 651 -26.51 -17.88 -20.18
C ASP A 651 -26.39 -16.91 -19.01
N ILE A 652 -27.52 -16.45 -18.45
CA ILE A 652 -27.52 -15.64 -17.24
C ILE A 652 -26.85 -16.39 -16.09
N SER A 653 -27.19 -17.68 -15.92
CA SER A 653 -26.61 -18.51 -14.86
C SER A 653 -25.10 -18.70 -15.06
N MET A 654 -24.63 -18.88 -16.30
CA MET A 654 -23.22 -18.99 -16.65
C MET A 654 -22.48 -17.66 -16.38
N LEU A 655 -23.07 -16.51 -16.72
CA LEU A 655 -22.51 -15.20 -16.40
C LEU A 655 -22.35 -15.00 -14.88
N PHE A 656 -23.35 -15.36 -14.07
CA PHE A 656 -23.23 -15.35 -12.61
C PHE A 656 -22.18 -16.35 -12.10
N GLY A 657 -22.08 -17.52 -12.72
CA GLY A 657 -21.02 -18.51 -12.44
C GLY A 657 -19.62 -17.95 -12.68
N LEU A 658 -19.41 -17.27 -13.82
CA LEU A 658 -18.14 -16.61 -14.15
C LEU A 658 -17.84 -15.46 -13.18
N LEU A 659 -18.84 -14.66 -12.82
CA LEU A 659 -18.71 -13.58 -11.84
C LEU A 659 -18.15 -14.12 -10.51
N VAL A 660 -18.80 -15.15 -9.95
CA VAL A 660 -18.41 -15.76 -8.67
C VAL A 660 -17.08 -16.48 -8.81
N GLY A 661 -16.86 -17.21 -9.91
CA GLY A 661 -15.65 -17.96 -10.19
C GLY A 661 -14.40 -17.07 -10.22
N PHE A 662 -14.42 -15.99 -11.00
CA PHE A 662 -13.29 -15.05 -11.07
C PHE A 662 -13.03 -14.37 -9.72
N ARG A 663 -14.08 -14.00 -8.97
CA ARG A 663 -13.93 -13.44 -7.62
C ARG A 663 -13.29 -14.41 -6.64
N LEU A 664 -13.74 -15.66 -6.64
CA LEU A 664 -13.23 -16.69 -5.75
C LEU A 664 -11.76 -17.01 -6.05
N ILE A 665 -11.39 -17.14 -7.32
CA ILE A 665 -10.00 -17.37 -7.71
C ILE A 665 -9.12 -16.18 -7.32
N ALA A 666 -9.55 -14.95 -7.60
CA ALA A 666 -8.83 -13.74 -7.19
C ALA A 666 -8.62 -13.68 -5.67
N PHE A 667 -9.64 -14.04 -4.88
CA PHE A 667 -9.53 -14.13 -3.42
C PHE A 667 -8.50 -15.18 -2.98
N ILE A 668 -8.54 -16.39 -3.55
CA ILE A 668 -7.58 -17.45 -3.24
C ILE A 668 -6.15 -17.01 -3.55
N LEU A 669 -5.92 -16.39 -4.70
CA LEU A 669 -4.59 -15.90 -5.09
C LEU A 669 -4.09 -14.80 -4.15
N LEU A 670 -4.96 -13.85 -3.78
CA LEU A 670 -4.63 -12.83 -2.80
C LEU A 670 -4.30 -13.44 -1.44
N PHE A 671 -5.04 -14.47 -1.01
CA PHE A 671 -4.79 -15.19 0.24
C PHE A 671 -3.45 -15.93 0.23
N ILE A 672 -3.11 -16.62 -0.86
CA ILE A 672 -1.81 -17.29 -1.03
C ILE A 672 -0.68 -16.25 -0.99
N ARG A 673 -0.83 -15.13 -1.70
CA ARG A 673 0.15 -14.04 -1.73
C ARG A 673 0.34 -13.40 -0.35
N ALA A 674 -0.74 -13.17 0.38
CA ALA A 674 -0.70 -12.65 1.74
C ALA A 674 0.05 -13.59 2.67
N ARG A 675 -0.25 -14.89 2.66
CA ARG A 675 0.45 -15.90 3.46
C ARG A 675 1.95 -15.97 3.15
N ARG A 676 2.32 -15.97 1.86
CA ARG A 676 3.73 -15.99 1.43
C ARG A 676 4.50 -14.72 1.79
N SER A 677 3.82 -13.57 1.90
CA SER A 677 4.45 -12.31 2.32
C SER A 677 4.61 -12.19 3.83
N SER A 678 3.81 -12.92 4.61
CA SER A 678 3.87 -12.92 6.08
C SER A 678 4.72 -14.04 6.68
N ALA A 679 4.95 -15.10 5.90
CA ALA A 679 5.95 -16.13 6.17
C ALA A 679 7.31 -15.60 5.71
#